data_AF-A0A7G3ADT4-F1
#
_entry.id   AF-A0A7G3ADT4-F1
#
_cell.length_a   1.000
_cell.length_b   1.000
_cell.length_c   1.000
_cell.angle_alpha   90.00
_cell.angle_beta   90.00
_cell.angle_gamma   90.00
#
_symmetry.space_group_name_H-M   'P 1'
#
loop_
_entity.id
_entity.type
_entity.pdbx_description
1 polymer ?
#
loop_
_entity_poly.entity_id
_entity_poly.type
_entity_poly.pdbx_seq_one_letter_code
_entity_poly.pdbx_strand_id
1 'polypeptide(L)'
;MKYDPNFKGPLKSRSCTDIICLLLFMLFLIGWGIVAAYAYKNGDLARLLMPTDSQNNRCGVDSNVLNKPYLFFFDLSRCVDITTPINGCPTPQVCVEKCPESSFLFDMVSESESIDSLRNLLICDATVNKNDITSYAIAKEYVDNNRCARWYLQSVPFYGRCIPFDFESARQILETIALELQNLIQAVDHIKILATINGVGQMVVEDVMDSWLTILISLGITMIVSLLFIVIMRWVAAPVIWLTIFGVIGILGYIIYYSSTMYIELKDNPVYTSAPGTNINALIKSYLDNKNTWLYILIGVSIILLIILLLVVVLRKRIVIAIALVKEGSKAVSSTTSTIFFPLFPWTLYLLVIAFSVAVGLYLASVGDPVYRVVGLNETNPDGCVCTGPPEGIYQNGHHCTPDLFQQHCREPITGSFFQQRNGQCRTASCHFQYIDSPKIVGYFHGVNVVGFFWLLFFVSAFNEMVLASAFSTWYWTFHKSDVPFFNVTISMGRTIRYHLGTLAFGSLIITICRIIRCILEYIDHKLKKFDNEVTRAILCCCKCFFWCLEKFLKFLNRNAYIMCAIHGKNFCSSARDAFNLLMRNFLRVITLDKVTDFLFFMAKVLIAAGMGVATHYFLKSPHSTLDLNYTFVPVIIVAVGSYLIASIFFSVYSMAVDTLFLCFLEDTERNDGSPEKPYFMSMELMRILGKKNEVPRHRYR
;
A
#
# COMPACT_ATOMS: atom_id res chain seq x y z
N MET A 1 6.25 -38.85 14.34
CA MET A 1 4.78 -38.99 14.34
C MET A 1 4.43 -40.38 14.85
N LYS A 2 3.35 -40.56 15.63
CA LYS A 2 2.87 -41.91 15.99
C LYS A 2 2.31 -42.58 14.73
N TYR A 3 2.77 -43.80 14.44
CA TYR A 3 2.31 -44.57 13.29
C TYR A 3 0.86 -45.02 13.49
N ASP A 4 -0.01 -44.77 12.50
CA ASP A 4 -1.41 -45.21 12.47
C ASP A 4 -1.62 -46.12 11.25
N PRO A 5 -1.85 -47.43 11.43
CA PRO A 5 -1.99 -48.39 10.34
C PRO A 5 -3.29 -48.22 9.53
N ASN A 6 -4.28 -47.47 10.02
CA ASN A 6 -5.57 -47.26 9.33
C ASN A 6 -5.66 -45.91 8.60
N PHE A 7 -4.58 -45.14 8.57
CA PHE A 7 -4.57 -43.81 7.98
C PHE A 7 -4.67 -43.87 6.44
N LYS A 8 -5.82 -43.47 5.90
CA LYS A 8 -6.10 -43.42 4.45
C LYS A 8 -6.31 -41.98 3.93
N GLY A 9 -5.62 -41.02 4.54
CA GLY A 9 -5.77 -39.59 4.24
C GLY A 9 -6.52 -38.79 5.30
N PRO A 10 -7.09 -37.62 4.96
CA PRO A 10 -7.69 -36.71 5.92
C PRO A 10 -8.71 -37.39 6.85
N LEU A 11 -8.46 -37.33 8.17
CA LEU A 11 -9.32 -38.02 9.14
C LEU A 11 -10.78 -37.53 9.05
N LYS A 12 -11.73 -38.48 9.02
CA LYS A 12 -13.17 -38.21 8.97
C LYS A 12 -13.72 -37.80 10.35
N SER A 13 -13.26 -38.43 11.42
CA SER A 13 -13.62 -38.09 12.81
C SER A 13 -12.67 -37.00 13.34
N ARG A 14 -13.21 -35.81 13.60
CA ARG A 14 -12.45 -34.64 14.09
C ARG A 14 -13.13 -34.02 15.30
N SER A 15 -12.34 -33.39 16.15
CA SER A 15 -12.79 -32.52 17.24
C SER A 15 -12.41 -31.07 16.92
N CYS A 16 -13.13 -30.11 17.51
CA CYS A 16 -12.76 -28.69 17.40
C CYS A 16 -11.37 -28.45 18.01
N THR A 17 -10.53 -27.68 17.33
CA THR A 17 -9.16 -27.39 17.73
C THR A 17 -9.01 -25.95 18.23
N ASP A 18 -8.14 -25.76 19.24
CA ASP A 18 -7.73 -24.45 19.76
C ASP A 18 -8.91 -23.53 20.18
N ILE A 19 -9.92 -24.10 20.86
CA ILE A 19 -11.18 -23.43 21.22
C ILE A 19 -10.98 -22.14 22.01
N ILE A 20 -10.01 -22.09 22.92
CA ILE A 20 -9.71 -20.88 23.71
C ILE A 20 -9.31 -19.71 22.79
N CYS A 21 -8.52 -19.98 21.75
CA CYS A 21 -8.10 -18.96 20.80
C CYS A 21 -9.26 -18.48 19.93
N LEU A 22 -10.22 -19.35 19.63
CA LEU A 22 -11.47 -18.96 18.96
C LEU A 22 -12.29 -18.01 19.84
N LEU A 23 -12.46 -18.31 21.13
CA LEU A 23 -13.20 -17.46 22.06
C LEU A 23 -12.54 -16.08 22.19
N LEU A 24 -11.22 -16.03 22.32
CA LEU A 24 -10.46 -14.78 22.36
C LEU A 24 -10.64 -13.95 21.09
N PHE A 25 -10.62 -14.60 19.92
CA PHE A 25 -10.82 -13.93 18.65
C PHE A 25 -12.25 -13.36 18.52
N MET A 26 -13.27 -14.14 18.90
CA MET A 26 -14.66 -13.67 18.89
C MET A 26 -14.88 -12.50 19.84
N LEU A 27 -14.31 -12.56 21.05
CA LEU A 27 -14.35 -11.47 22.02
C LEU A 27 -13.70 -10.20 21.44
N PHE A 28 -12.54 -10.35 20.79
CA PHE A 28 -11.86 -9.24 20.13
C PHE A 28 -12.70 -8.63 19.00
N LEU A 29 -13.33 -9.45 18.15
CA LEU A 29 -14.20 -8.95 17.07
C LEU A 29 -15.40 -8.18 17.61
N ILE A 30 -16.02 -8.64 18.71
CA ILE A 30 -17.09 -7.90 19.39
C ILE A 30 -16.58 -6.56 19.90
N GLY A 31 -15.43 -6.54 20.57
CA GLY A 31 -14.79 -5.30 21.05
C GLY A 31 -14.47 -4.32 19.90
N TRP A 32 -13.95 -4.83 18.79
CA TRP A 32 -13.67 -4.01 17.60
C TRP A 32 -14.96 -3.47 16.96
N GLY A 33 -16.04 -4.26 16.96
CA GLY A 33 -17.37 -3.80 16.55
C GLY A 33 -17.92 -2.68 17.44
N ILE A 34 -17.69 -2.73 18.76
CA ILE A 34 -18.05 -1.65 19.69
C ILE A 34 -17.27 -0.37 19.38
N VAL A 35 -15.96 -0.49 19.11
CA VAL A 35 -15.13 0.65 18.68
C VAL A 35 -15.64 1.26 17.38
N ALA A 36 -16.02 0.43 16.41
CA ALA A 36 -16.60 0.88 15.15
C ALA A 36 -17.92 1.64 15.37
N ALA A 37 -18.80 1.12 16.24
CA ALA A 37 -20.05 1.80 16.60
C ALA A 37 -19.81 3.15 17.31
N TYR A 38 -18.81 3.21 18.20
CA TYR A 38 -18.39 4.47 18.83
C TYR A 38 -17.86 5.47 17.79
N ALA A 39 -17.01 5.02 16.86
CA ALA A 39 -16.44 5.86 15.81
C ALA A 39 -17.53 6.43 14.90
N TYR A 40 -18.50 5.61 14.49
CA TYR A 40 -19.60 6.04 13.65
C TYR A 40 -20.54 7.03 14.37
N LYS A 41 -20.79 6.83 15.67
CA LYS A 41 -21.69 7.69 16.44
C LYS A 41 -21.08 9.09 16.71
N ASN A 42 -19.78 9.17 16.94
CA ASN A 42 -19.12 10.40 17.37
C ASN A 42 -18.25 11.04 16.26
N GLY A 43 -17.98 10.33 15.19
CA GLY A 43 -17.23 10.83 14.04
C GLY A 43 -18.15 11.45 13.00
N ASP A 44 -17.61 12.42 12.27
CA ASP A 44 -18.27 13.07 11.14
C ASP A 44 -17.32 13.03 9.93
N LEU A 45 -17.59 12.11 9.00
CA LEU A 45 -16.77 11.93 7.80
C LEU A 45 -16.80 13.18 6.90
N ALA A 46 -17.87 13.99 6.96
CA ALA A 46 -17.95 15.21 6.16
C ALA A 46 -16.84 16.20 6.52
N ARG A 47 -16.36 16.20 7.78
CA ARG A 47 -15.24 17.05 8.22
C ARG A 47 -13.91 16.71 7.53
N LEU A 48 -13.73 15.47 7.07
CA LEU A 48 -12.50 15.04 6.39
C LEU A 48 -12.59 15.21 4.87
N LEU A 49 -13.78 15.03 4.30
CA LEU A 49 -14.00 15.08 2.85
C LEU A 49 -14.27 16.51 2.35
N MET A 50 -14.89 17.35 3.17
CA MET A 50 -15.28 18.70 2.80
C MET A 50 -14.31 19.72 3.38
N PRO A 51 -13.90 20.72 2.58
CA PRO A 51 -13.05 21.78 3.09
C PRO A 51 -13.86 22.72 3.99
N THR A 52 -13.24 23.11 5.10
CA THR A 52 -13.81 24.02 6.10
C THR A 52 -13.10 25.36 6.05
N ASP A 53 -13.87 26.46 6.13
CA ASP A 53 -13.33 27.80 6.26
C ASP A 53 -12.76 28.06 7.66
N SER A 54 -12.14 29.23 7.86
CA SER A 54 -11.58 29.64 9.14
C SER A 54 -12.63 29.85 10.26
N GLN A 55 -13.91 29.81 9.94
CA GLN A 55 -15.02 29.88 10.89
C GLN A 55 -15.66 28.51 11.13
N ASN A 56 -15.01 27.43 10.65
CA ASN A 56 -15.51 26.06 10.74
C ASN A 56 -16.83 25.82 9.98
N ASN A 57 -17.14 26.64 8.97
CA ASN A 57 -18.22 26.34 8.03
C ASN A 57 -17.71 25.43 6.91
N ARG A 58 -18.49 24.40 6.58
CA ARG A 58 -18.24 23.47 5.48
C ARG A 58 -18.74 24.08 4.17
N CYS A 59 -17.81 24.36 3.26
CA CYS A 59 -18.12 24.96 1.97
C CYS A 59 -19.12 24.10 1.19
N GLY A 60 -20.23 24.71 0.74
CA GLY A 60 -21.28 24.03 -0.03
C GLY A 60 -22.27 23.18 0.78
N VAL A 61 -22.22 23.22 2.13
CA VAL A 61 -23.14 22.43 2.99
C VAL A 61 -23.82 23.26 4.05
N ASP A 62 -23.06 24.04 4.83
CA ASP A 62 -23.66 24.83 5.90
C ASP A 62 -24.45 26.01 5.33
N SER A 63 -25.57 26.37 5.97
CA SER A 63 -26.54 27.35 5.43
C SER A 63 -25.91 28.70 5.02
N ASN A 64 -24.87 29.13 5.73
CA ASN A 64 -24.17 30.40 5.49
C ASN A 64 -23.27 30.37 4.25
N VAL A 65 -22.86 29.18 3.80
CA VAL A 65 -21.91 28.96 2.68
C VAL A 65 -22.43 27.91 1.69
N LEU A 66 -23.74 27.66 1.66
CA LEU A 66 -24.37 26.65 0.81
C LEU A 66 -24.10 26.91 -0.69
N ASN A 67 -24.12 28.19 -1.10
CA ASN A 67 -23.83 28.59 -2.49
C ASN A 67 -22.32 28.76 -2.76
N LYS A 68 -21.45 28.43 -1.80
CA LYS A 68 -20.00 28.66 -1.88
C LYS A 68 -19.25 27.33 -1.68
N PRO A 69 -19.15 26.48 -2.72
CA PRO A 69 -18.64 25.11 -2.58
C PRO A 69 -17.10 25.03 -2.56
N TYR A 70 -16.38 26.10 -2.91
CA TYR A 70 -14.92 26.05 -3.05
C TYR A 70 -14.20 26.78 -1.91
N LEU A 71 -13.11 26.22 -1.41
CA LEU A 71 -12.27 26.83 -0.39
C LEU A 71 -11.08 27.56 -1.01
N PHE A 72 -10.90 28.81 -0.62
CA PHE A 72 -9.81 29.69 -1.04
C PHE A 72 -8.87 29.99 0.15
N PHE A 73 -7.57 30.01 -0.10
CA PHE A 73 -6.52 30.33 0.88
C PHE A 73 -5.95 31.72 0.60
N PHE A 74 -5.86 32.57 1.62
CA PHE A 74 -5.31 33.92 1.45
C PHE A 74 -3.83 33.94 1.09
N ASP A 75 -3.07 33.01 1.66
CA ASP A 75 -1.64 32.86 1.38
C ASP A 75 -1.30 31.37 1.35
N LEU A 76 -1.31 30.80 0.14
CA LEU A 76 -1.02 29.38 -0.07
C LEU A 76 0.45 29.03 0.25
N SER A 77 1.37 30.01 0.22
CA SER A 77 2.79 29.77 0.50
C SER A 77 3.04 29.35 1.95
N ARG A 78 2.23 29.85 2.88
CA ARG A 78 2.28 29.46 4.31
C ARG A 78 1.76 28.05 4.58
N CYS A 79 1.10 27.44 3.60
CA CYS A 79 0.62 26.05 3.70
C CYS A 79 1.66 25.01 3.23
N VAL A 80 2.85 25.43 2.80
CA VAL A 80 3.87 24.55 2.22
C VAL A 80 4.82 23.95 3.28
N ASP A 81 4.74 24.40 4.53
CA ASP A 81 5.60 23.92 5.61
C ASP A 81 5.33 22.46 6.01
N ILE A 82 6.39 21.72 6.38
CA ILE A 82 6.33 20.30 6.76
C ILE A 82 5.46 20.05 8.02
N THR A 83 5.20 21.09 8.82
CA THR A 83 4.41 21.03 10.06
C THR A 83 2.91 21.28 9.86
N THR A 84 2.49 21.69 8.65
CA THR A 84 1.10 22.02 8.31
C THR A 84 0.09 20.88 8.50
N PRO A 85 0.41 19.57 8.35
CA PRO A 85 -0.54 18.50 8.64
C PRO A 85 -0.90 18.38 10.13
N ILE A 86 -0.11 18.98 11.02
CA ILE A 86 -0.24 18.87 12.48
C ILE A 86 -0.86 20.13 13.07
N ASN A 87 -0.48 21.30 12.58
CA ASN A 87 -0.90 22.60 13.16
C ASN A 87 -2.00 23.31 12.35
N GLY A 88 -2.43 22.74 11.22
CA GLY A 88 -3.26 23.44 10.24
C GLY A 88 -2.46 24.46 9.44
N CYS A 89 -3.03 24.97 8.34
CA CYS A 89 -2.38 26.06 7.60
C CYS A 89 -2.63 27.40 8.33
N PRO A 90 -1.58 28.18 8.68
CA PRO A 90 -1.69 29.44 9.41
C PRO A 90 -2.06 30.59 8.47
N THR A 91 -3.11 30.41 7.66
CA THR A 91 -3.66 31.41 6.76
C THR A 91 -5.18 31.42 6.84
N PRO A 92 -5.84 32.59 6.75
CA PRO A 92 -7.28 32.65 6.62
C PRO A 92 -7.77 31.89 5.39
N GLN A 93 -8.86 31.15 5.59
CA GLN A 93 -9.49 30.29 4.60
C GLN A 93 -10.95 30.68 4.49
N VAL A 94 -11.45 30.83 3.26
CA VAL A 94 -12.81 31.32 3.01
C VAL A 94 -13.50 30.51 1.92
N CYS A 95 -14.79 30.26 2.08
CA CYS A 95 -15.58 29.64 1.02
C CYS A 95 -15.96 30.69 -0.05
N VAL A 96 -15.80 30.33 -1.32
CA VAL A 96 -16.13 31.13 -2.50
C VAL A 96 -17.06 30.37 -3.45
N GLU A 97 -17.88 31.10 -4.21
CA GLU A 97 -18.81 30.53 -5.19
C GLU A 97 -18.10 30.01 -6.44
N LYS A 98 -17.09 30.75 -6.90
CA LYS A 98 -16.21 30.38 -8.02
C LYS A 98 -14.77 30.68 -7.65
N CYS A 99 -13.85 29.84 -8.14
CA CYS A 99 -12.44 30.13 -8.02
C CYS A 99 -12.05 31.34 -8.87
N PRO A 100 -11.06 32.15 -8.45
CA PRO A 100 -10.59 33.30 -9.21
C PRO A 100 -10.22 32.96 -10.66
N GLU A 101 -10.89 33.62 -11.62
CA GLU A 101 -10.63 33.47 -13.05
C GLU A 101 -9.47 34.36 -13.53
N SER A 102 -9.04 35.34 -12.72
CA SER A 102 -7.93 36.24 -13.00
C SER A 102 -7.05 36.42 -11.77
N SER A 103 -5.80 36.86 -11.97
CA SER A 103 -4.88 37.21 -10.89
C SER A 103 -5.11 38.65 -10.40
N PHE A 104 -4.89 38.90 -9.12
CA PHE A 104 -5.10 40.20 -8.48
C PHE A 104 -3.99 40.49 -7.46
N LEU A 105 -3.58 41.76 -7.38
CA LEU A 105 -2.65 42.26 -6.39
C LEU A 105 -3.11 43.64 -5.92
N PHE A 106 -3.38 43.76 -4.62
CA PHE A 106 -3.87 45.00 -4.03
C PHE A 106 -2.88 46.16 -4.20
N ASP A 107 -1.58 45.91 -4.05
CA ASP A 107 -0.52 46.93 -4.10
C ASP A 107 -0.32 47.58 -5.50
N MET A 108 -0.86 46.97 -6.56
CA MET A 108 -0.83 47.51 -7.93
C MET A 108 -2.09 48.32 -8.28
N VAL A 109 -3.10 48.33 -7.41
CA VAL A 109 -4.35 49.06 -7.66
C VAL A 109 -4.14 50.54 -7.37
N SER A 110 -4.47 51.39 -8.34
CA SER A 110 -4.43 52.85 -8.20
C SER A 110 -5.49 53.35 -7.22
N GLU A 111 -5.14 54.30 -6.34
CA GLU A 111 -6.09 55.02 -5.47
C GLU A 111 -7.19 55.77 -6.25
N SER A 112 -7.03 55.94 -7.57
CA SER A 112 -7.99 56.57 -8.47
C SER A 112 -9.06 55.64 -9.05
N GLU A 113 -9.00 54.32 -8.79
CA GLU A 113 -10.04 53.38 -9.24
C GLU A 113 -11.33 53.51 -8.43
N SER A 114 -12.46 53.19 -9.07
CA SER A 114 -13.77 53.18 -8.40
C SER A 114 -13.81 52.13 -7.28
N ILE A 115 -14.18 52.56 -6.06
CA ILE A 115 -14.29 51.69 -4.87
C ILE A 115 -15.21 50.48 -5.10
N ASP A 116 -16.25 50.61 -5.93
CA ASP A 116 -17.16 49.49 -6.23
C ASP A 116 -16.49 48.36 -7.02
N SER A 117 -15.57 48.68 -7.93
CA SER A 117 -14.77 47.69 -8.66
C SER A 117 -13.80 46.97 -7.73
N LEU A 118 -13.13 47.71 -6.84
CA LEU A 118 -12.23 47.15 -5.83
C LEU A 118 -12.99 46.22 -4.85
N ARG A 119 -14.20 46.59 -4.43
CA ARG A 119 -15.05 45.77 -3.54
C ARG A 119 -15.41 44.42 -4.15
N ASN A 120 -15.64 44.37 -5.46
CA ASN A 120 -15.97 43.14 -6.18
C ASN A 120 -14.76 42.21 -6.31
N LEU A 121 -13.56 42.76 -6.51
CA LEU A 121 -12.32 41.99 -6.64
C LEU A 121 -11.81 41.44 -5.30
N LEU A 122 -12.02 42.13 -4.19
CA LEU A 122 -11.53 41.69 -2.88
C LEU A 122 -12.19 40.38 -2.42
N ILE A 123 -11.37 39.39 -2.05
CA ILE A 123 -11.81 38.16 -1.38
C ILE A 123 -11.54 38.32 0.11
N CYS A 124 -12.60 38.38 0.91
CA CYS A 124 -12.53 38.62 2.35
C CYS A 124 -13.14 37.47 3.15
N ASP A 125 -12.81 37.40 4.43
CA ASP A 125 -13.45 36.48 5.35
C ASP A 125 -14.95 36.77 5.49
N ALA A 126 -15.72 35.79 5.97
CA ALA A 126 -17.18 35.93 6.02
C ALA A 126 -17.68 36.88 7.12
N THR A 127 -16.79 37.35 8.01
CA THR A 127 -17.13 38.36 9.03
C THR A 127 -16.99 39.79 8.51
N VAL A 128 -16.34 40.00 7.36
CA VAL A 128 -16.23 41.31 6.72
C VAL A 128 -17.47 41.59 5.87
N ASN A 129 -18.22 42.63 6.24
CA ASN A 129 -19.26 43.18 5.37
C ASN A 129 -18.62 44.10 4.32
N LYS A 130 -18.61 43.65 3.06
CA LYS A 130 -18.04 44.40 1.94
C LYS A 130 -18.62 45.81 1.76
N ASN A 131 -19.85 46.06 2.22
CA ASN A 131 -20.48 47.38 2.13
C ASN A 131 -19.83 48.42 3.05
N ASP A 132 -19.12 47.98 4.09
CA ASP A 132 -18.43 48.87 5.03
C ASP A 132 -17.11 49.42 4.42
N ILE A 133 -16.68 48.88 3.29
CA ILE A 133 -15.51 49.36 2.53
C ILE A 133 -15.93 50.55 1.68
N THR A 134 -15.84 51.76 2.25
CA THR A 134 -16.23 53.01 1.60
C THR A 134 -15.04 53.83 1.07
N SER A 135 -13.81 53.48 1.43
CA SER A 135 -12.59 54.16 0.99
C SER A 135 -11.42 53.18 0.83
N TYR A 136 -10.41 53.57 0.05
CA TYR A 136 -9.19 52.78 -0.13
C TYR A 136 -8.45 52.56 1.19
N ALA A 137 -8.47 53.53 2.11
CA ALA A 137 -7.87 53.40 3.44
C ALA A 137 -8.50 52.27 4.26
N ILE A 138 -9.82 52.11 4.21
CA ILE A 138 -10.53 51.01 4.90
C ILE A 138 -10.21 49.67 4.23
N ALA A 139 -10.17 49.62 2.89
CA ALA A 139 -9.78 48.41 2.16
C ALA A 139 -8.36 47.96 2.53
N LYS A 140 -7.42 48.92 2.59
CA LYS A 140 -6.03 48.69 2.99
C LYS A 140 -5.93 48.17 4.42
N GLU A 141 -6.72 48.71 5.35
CA GLU A 141 -6.78 48.24 6.73
C GLU A 141 -7.22 46.76 6.81
N TYR A 142 -8.26 46.36 6.07
CA TYR A 142 -8.67 44.95 6.03
C TYR A 142 -7.63 44.02 5.40
N VAL A 143 -6.91 44.49 4.37
CA VAL A 143 -5.85 43.73 3.71
C VAL A 143 -4.62 43.58 4.62
N ASP A 144 -4.16 44.65 5.24
CA ASP A 144 -2.99 44.65 6.12
C ASP A 144 -3.21 43.79 7.39
N ASN A 145 -4.46 43.69 7.86
CA ASN A 145 -4.85 42.83 8.98
C ASN A 145 -5.23 41.38 8.59
N ASN A 146 -4.96 40.94 7.35
CA ASN A 146 -5.30 39.60 6.83
C ASN A 146 -6.81 39.24 6.92
N ARG A 147 -7.70 40.22 6.84
CA ARG A 147 -9.16 40.02 6.75
C ARG A 147 -9.65 39.91 5.30
N CYS A 148 -8.87 40.48 4.37
CA CYS A 148 -8.99 40.27 2.94
C CYS A 148 -7.65 39.81 2.34
N ALA A 149 -7.72 39.02 1.27
CA ALA A 149 -6.53 38.53 0.57
C ALA A 149 -5.79 39.70 -0.10
N ARG A 150 -4.50 39.85 0.19
CA ARG A 150 -3.63 40.87 -0.42
C ARG A 150 -3.40 40.63 -1.91
N TRP A 151 -3.32 39.36 -2.29
CA TRP A 151 -3.13 38.91 -3.66
C TRP A 151 -3.77 37.53 -3.86
N TYR A 152 -4.07 37.19 -5.11
CA TYR A 152 -4.48 35.85 -5.50
C TYR A 152 -4.16 35.58 -6.97
N LEU A 153 -4.07 34.30 -7.32
CA LEU A 153 -3.76 33.86 -8.68
C LEU A 153 -4.99 33.22 -9.31
N GLN A 154 -5.03 33.27 -10.64
CA GLN A 154 -5.99 32.50 -11.43
C GLN A 154 -5.93 31.01 -11.04
N SER A 155 -7.07 30.43 -10.69
CA SER A 155 -7.16 29.11 -10.10
C SER A 155 -8.37 28.32 -10.60
N VAL A 156 -8.23 27.00 -10.57
CA VAL A 156 -9.27 26.04 -10.96
C VAL A 156 -9.73 25.24 -9.75
N PRO A 157 -11.01 24.81 -9.72
CA PRO A 157 -11.52 23.99 -8.63
C PRO A 157 -10.97 22.55 -8.70
N PHE A 158 -10.45 22.05 -7.57
CA PHE A 158 -10.01 20.66 -7.40
C PHE A 158 -10.40 20.14 -6.01
N TYR A 159 -11.19 19.07 -5.94
CA TYR A 159 -11.71 18.50 -4.66
C TYR A 159 -12.27 19.57 -3.70
N GLY A 160 -13.03 20.54 -4.23
CA GLY A 160 -13.62 21.62 -3.44
C GLY A 160 -12.64 22.72 -3.00
N ARG A 161 -11.41 22.78 -3.54
CA ARG A 161 -10.41 23.81 -3.22
C ARG A 161 -9.99 24.56 -4.48
N CYS A 162 -9.66 25.83 -4.36
CA CYS A 162 -9.11 26.62 -5.47
C CYS A 162 -7.60 26.46 -5.53
N ILE A 163 -7.10 25.85 -6.61
CA ILE A 163 -5.67 25.63 -6.84
C ILE A 163 -5.24 26.43 -8.07
N PRO A 164 -4.18 27.26 -7.96
CA PRO A 164 -3.62 28.00 -9.09
C PRO A 164 -3.23 27.08 -10.27
N PHE A 165 -3.54 27.49 -11.50
CA PHE A 165 -3.31 26.70 -12.72
C PHE A 165 -2.20 27.27 -13.61
N ASP A 166 -2.08 28.59 -13.71
CA ASP A 166 -1.06 29.27 -14.51
C ASP A 166 -0.03 30.00 -13.62
N PHE A 167 1.22 29.55 -13.68
CA PHE A 167 2.33 30.06 -12.86
C PHE A 167 3.28 30.99 -13.61
N GLU A 168 3.19 31.11 -14.93
CA GLU A 168 4.04 32.04 -15.67
C GLU A 168 3.64 33.49 -15.37
N SER A 169 2.34 33.75 -15.35
CA SER A 169 1.76 35.03 -14.93
C SER A 169 2.03 35.33 -13.45
N ALA A 170 2.00 34.33 -12.57
CA ALA A 170 2.36 34.45 -11.16
C ALA A 170 3.83 34.86 -10.94
N ARG A 171 4.75 34.25 -11.70
CA ARG A 171 6.17 34.58 -11.68
C ARG A 171 6.41 36.02 -12.11
N GLN A 172 5.73 36.47 -13.16
CA GLN A 172 5.85 37.84 -13.65
C GLN A 172 5.37 38.86 -12.61
N ILE A 173 4.25 38.60 -11.94
CA ILE A 173 3.74 39.45 -10.84
C ILE A 173 4.72 39.47 -9.66
N LEU A 174 5.26 38.32 -9.25
CA LEU A 174 6.23 38.22 -8.15
C LEU A 174 7.57 38.89 -8.45
N GLU A 175 8.08 38.76 -9.67
CA GLU A 175 9.30 39.45 -10.13
C GLU A 175 9.10 40.97 -10.10
N THR A 176 7.88 41.46 -10.31
CA THR A 176 7.54 42.89 -10.24
C THR A 176 7.44 43.41 -8.80
N ILE A 177 7.08 42.55 -7.84
CA ILE A 177 6.97 42.88 -6.39
C ILE A 177 8.34 42.77 -5.69
N ALA A 178 9.38 42.24 -6.35
CA ALA A 178 10.67 41.90 -5.75
C ALA A 178 11.52 43.12 -5.34
N LEU A 179 11.06 43.85 -4.32
CA LEU A 179 11.92 44.50 -3.34
C LEU A 179 11.99 43.55 -2.12
N GLU A 180 13.15 42.89 -2.00
CA GLU A 180 13.69 42.26 -0.77
C GLU A 180 13.26 40.86 -0.28
N LEU A 181 12.58 39.99 -1.05
CA LEU A 181 12.25 38.64 -0.51
C LEU A 181 12.61 37.45 -1.41
N GLN A 182 13.87 37.01 -1.32
CA GLN A 182 14.44 35.81 -1.94
C GLN A 182 13.69 34.50 -1.54
N ASN A 183 12.97 34.53 -0.41
CA ASN A 183 12.16 33.41 0.08
C ASN A 183 10.84 33.21 -0.70
N LEU A 184 10.30 34.26 -1.34
CA LEU A 184 9.02 34.16 -2.09
C LEU A 184 9.19 33.42 -3.42
N ILE A 185 10.35 33.55 -4.07
CA ILE A 185 10.67 32.88 -5.33
C ILE A 185 10.74 31.34 -5.14
N GLN A 186 11.37 30.89 -4.04
CA GLN A 186 11.42 29.47 -3.69
C GLN A 186 10.03 28.89 -3.43
N ALA A 187 9.14 29.66 -2.80
CA ALA A 187 7.75 29.24 -2.60
C ALA A 187 7.01 29.07 -3.94
N VAL A 188 7.22 29.97 -4.92
CA VAL A 188 6.60 29.83 -6.25
C VAL A 188 7.09 28.61 -7.01
N ASP A 189 8.39 28.29 -6.95
CA ASP A 189 8.92 27.08 -7.58
C ASP A 189 8.34 25.81 -6.95
N HIS A 190 8.14 25.79 -5.63
CA HIS A 190 7.48 24.69 -4.93
C HIS A 190 6.00 24.56 -5.32
N ILE A 191 5.28 25.68 -5.43
CA ILE A 191 3.87 25.67 -5.83
C ILE A 191 3.74 25.27 -7.32
N LYS A 192 4.67 25.66 -8.20
CA LYS A 192 4.74 25.22 -9.60
C LYS A 192 4.85 23.70 -9.73
N ILE A 193 5.71 23.07 -8.93
CA ILE A 193 5.85 21.60 -8.92
C ILE A 193 4.52 20.94 -8.50
N LEU A 194 3.89 21.43 -7.43
CA LEU A 194 2.62 20.89 -6.92
C LEU A 194 1.47 21.04 -7.95
N ALA A 195 1.39 22.18 -8.64
CA ALA A 195 0.38 22.42 -9.66
C ALA A 195 0.62 21.62 -10.95
N THR A 196 1.87 21.47 -11.38
CA THR A 196 2.23 20.62 -12.54
C THR A 196 1.83 19.17 -12.28
N ILE A 197 2.06 18.65 -11.06
CA ILE A 197 1.62 17.31 -10.66
C ILE A 197 0.09 17.17 -10.76
N ASN A 198 -0.65 18.19 -10.35
CA ASN A 198 -2.12 18.17 -10.38
C ASN A 198 -2.68 18.26 -11.81
N GLY A 199 -2.08 19.07 -12.70
CA GLY A 199 -2.48 19.16 -14.11
C GLY A 199 -2.20 17.87 -14.89
N VAL A 200 -1.03 17.25 -14.69
CA VAL A 200 -0.74 15.90 -15.21
C VAL A 200 -1.73 14.88 -14.65
N GLY A 201 -2.11 15.02 -13.38
CA GLY A 201 -3.14 14.20 -12.75
C GLY A 201 -4.49 14.26 -13.45
N GLN A 202 -4.92 15.43 -13.93
CA GLN A 202 -6.18 15.60 -14.66
C GLN A 202 -6.16 14.79 -15.98
N MET A 203 -5.11 14.95 -16.79
CA MET A 203 -4.95 14.22 -18.06
C MET A 203 -4.90 12.69 -17.84
N VAL A 204 -4.23 12.23 -16.77
CA VAL A 204 -4.19 10.80 -16.42
C VAL A 204 -5.58 10.28 -16.04
N VAL A 205 -6.37 11.06 -15.29
CA VAL A 205 -7.73 10.66 -14.90
C VAL A 205 -8.65 10.59 -16.12
N GLU A 206 -8.58 11.59 -17.01
CA GLU A 206 -9.31 11.59 -18.28
C GLU A 206 -8.95 10.37 -19.13
N ASP A 207 -7.66 10.09 -19.33
CA ASP A 207 -7.19 8.93 -20.09
C ASP A 207 -7.71 7.59 -19.50
N VAL A 208 -7.78 7.48 -18.16
CA VAL A 208 -8.33 6.30 -17.48
C VAL A 208 -9.84 6.21 -17.65
N MET A 209 -10.55 7.33 -17.55
CA MET A 209 -12.00 7.39 -17.73
C MET A 209 -12.41 7.05 -19.16
N ASP A 210 -11.63 7.44 -20.16
CA ASP A 210 -11.93 7.12 -21.56
C ASP A 210 -11.57 5.67 -21.90
N SER A 211 -10.46 5.16 -21.36
CA SER A 211 -9.96 3.81 -21.64
C SER A 211 -10.48 2.70 -20.72
N TRP A 212 -11.37 3.01 -19.76
CA TRP A 212 -11.82 2.09 -18.70
C TRP A 212 -12.34 0.74 -19.24
N LEU A 213 -13.10 0.75 -20.34
CA LEU A 213 -13.67 -0.47 -20.92
C LEU A 213 -12.58 -1.37 -21.50
N THR A 214 -11.60 -0.78 -22.19
CA THR A 214 -10.42 -1.50 -22.70
C THR A 214 -9.63 -2.12 -21.56
N ILE A 215 -9.42 -1.37 -20.46
CA ILE A 215 -8.75 -1.87 -19.26
C ILE A 215 -9.51 -3.10 -18.70
N LEU A 216 -10.83 -3.00 -18.52
CA LEU A 216 -11.64 -4.10 -17.98
C LEU A 216 -11.63 -5.34 -18.87
N ILE A 217 -11.78 -5.18 -20.19
CA ILE A 217 -11.74 -6.30 -21.15
C ILE A 217 -10.37 -6.97 -21.10
N SER A 218 -9.27 -6.20 -21.13
CA SER A 218 -7.91 -6.74 -21.04
C SER A 218 -7.71 -7.52 -19.73
N LEU A 219 -8.17 -7.02 -18.59
CA LEU A 219 -8.08 -7.73 -17.31
C LEU A 219 -8.92 -9.03 -17.29
N GLY A 220 -10.10 -9.02 -17.92
CA GLY A 220 -10.92 -10.21 -18.11
C GLY A 220 -10.21 -11.28 -18.96
N ILE A 221 -9.57 -10.88 -20.06
CA ILE A 221 -8.74 -11.77 -20.88
C ILE A 221 -7.57 -12.32 -20.06
N THR A 222 -6.93 -11.49 -19.23
CA THR A 222 -5.83 -11.94 -18.35
C THR A 222 -6.26 -13.08 -17.43
N MET A 223 -7.48 -13.06 -16.91
CA MET A 223 -7.99 -14.16 -16.09
C MET A 223 -7.98 -15.47 -16.88
N ILE A 224 -8.51 -15.47 -18.10
CA ILE A 224 -8.55 -16.65 -18.97
C ILE A 224 -7.13 -17.12 -19.32
N VAL A 225 -6.26 -16.19 -19.72
CA VAL A 225 -4.86 -16.49 -20.04
C VAL A 225 -4.12 -17.10 -18.85
N SER A 226 -4.36 -16.59 -17.63
CA SER A 226 -3.76 -17.14 -16.40
C SER A 226 -4.19 -18.58 -16.14
N LEU A 227 -5.45 -18.92 -16.43
CA LEU A 227 -5.96 -20.30 -16.31
C LEU A 227 -5.34 -21.23 -17.33
N LEU A 228 -5.31 -20.81 -18.59
CA LEU A 228 -4.67 -21.56 -19.66
C LEU A 228 -3.19 -21.79 -19.34
N PHE A 229 -2.50 -20.78 -18.80
CA PHE A 229 -1.10 -20.90 -18.44
C PHE A 229 -0.87 -21.92 -17.31
N ILE A 230 -1.74 -21.98 -16.28
CA ILE A 230 -1.63 -23.02 -15.23
C ILE A 230 -1.74 -24.44 -15.79
N VAL A 231 -2.59 -24.65 -16.81
CA VAL A 231 -2.70 -25.95 -17.50
C VAL A 231 -1.43 -26.21 -18.32
N ILE A 232 -0.98 -25.20 -19.09
CA ILE A 232 0.20 -25.29 -19.94
C ILE A 232 1.48 -25.55 -19.14
N MET A 233 1.56 -25.05 -17.90
CA MET A 233 2.70 -25.24 -16.99
C MET A 233 3.06 -26.71 -16.78
N ARG A 234 2.13 -27.65 -16.97
CA ARG A 234 2.42 -29.09 -16.93
C ARG A 234 3.46 -29.52 -17.95
N TRP A 235 3.48 -28.91 -19.14
CA TRP A 235 4.41 -29.25 -20.22
C TRP A 235 5.64 -28.34 -20.24
N VAL A 236 5.46 -27.09 -19.83
CA VAL A 236 6.47 -26.03 -19.96
C VAL A 236 7.39 -25.91 -18.74
N ALA A 237 7.01 -26.42 -17.57
CA ALA A 237 7.82 -26.31 -16.35
C ALA A 237 9.25 -26.89 -16.50
N ALA A 238 9.38 -28.10 -17.07
CA ALA A 238 10.69 -28.74 -17.19
C ALA A 238 11.60 -28.04 -18.22
N PRO A 239 11.14 -27.75 -19.45
CA PRO A 239 11.92 -26.98 -20.41
C PRO A 239 12.37 -25.62 -19.87
N VAL A 240 11.48 -24.87 -19.20
CA VAL A 240 11.81 -23.53 -18.66
C VAL A 240 12.93 -23.62 -17.62
N ILE A 241 12.88 -24.58 -16.69
CA ILE A 241 13.92 -24.72 -15.67
C ILE A 241 15.26 -25.11 -16.30
N TRP A 242 15.28 -26.06 -17.22
CA TRP A 242 16.54 -26.47 -17.84
C TRP A 242 17.11 -25.39 -18.75
N LEU A 243 16.28 -24.73 -19.56
CA LEU A 243 16.69 -23.63 -20.42
C LEU A 243 17.26 -22.47 -19.60
N THR A 244 16.65 -22.14 -18.47
CA THR A 244 17.14 -21.07 -17.59
C THR A 244 18.45 -21.45 -16.90
N ILE A 245 18.61 -22.69 -16.43
CA ILE A 245 19.88 -23.19 -15.87
C ILE A 245 20.99 -23.13 -16.93
N PHE A 246 20.76 -23.67 -18.13
CA PHE A 246 21.74 -23.65 -19.22
C PHE A 246 22.02 -22.22 -19.70
N GLY A 247 21.00 -21.36 -19.76
CA GLY A 247 21.14 -19.96 -20.11
C GLY A 247 22.05 -19.20 -19.13
N VAL A 248 21.86 -19.38 -17.81
CA VAL A 248 22.72 -18.76 -16.79
C VAL A 248 24.17 -19.24 -16.94
N ILE A 249 24.37 -20.55 -17.13
CA ILE A 249 25.71 -21.11 -17.35
C ILE A 249 26.34 -20.53 -18.63
N GLY A 250 25.57 -20.42 -19.71
CA GLY A 250 26.02 -19.85 -20.98
C GLY A 250 26.41 -18.37 -20.86
N ILE A 251 25.60 -17.56 -20.19
CA ILE A 251 25.88 -16.14 -19.95
C ILE A 251 27.16 -15.97 -19.12
N LEU A 252 27.32 -16.74 -18.04
CA LEU A 252 28.53 -16.68 -17.22
C LEU A 252 29.76 -17.16 -18.01
N GLY A 253 29.62 -18.20 -18.83
CA GLY A 253 30.68 -18.65 -19.74
C GLY A 253 31.08 -17.58 -20.76
N TYR A 254 30.11 -16.85 -21.32
CA TYR A 254 30.38 -15.73 -22.21
C TYR A 254 31.10 -14.58 -21.50
N ILE A 255 30.70 -14.23 -20.28
CA ILE A 255 31.37 -13.19 -19.47
C ILE A 255 32.83 -13.58 -19.18
N ILE A 256 33.10 -14.85 -18.88
CA ILE A 256 34.47 -15.38 -18.71
C ILE A 256 35.27 -15.23 -20.00
N TYR A 257 34.70 -15.64 -21.13
CA TYR A 257 35.34 -15.47 -22.44
C TYR A 257 35.67 -14.00 -22.72
N TYR A 258 34.68 -13.12 -22.62
CA TYR A 258 34.84 -11.69 -22.91
C TYR A 258 35.82 -10.98 -21.95
N SER A 259 35.77 -11.31 -20.66
CA SER A 259 36.73 -10.76 -19.70
C SER A 259 38.16 -11.27 -19.94
N SER A 260 38.32 -12.52 -20.39
CA SER A 260 39.62 -13.07 -20.75
C SER A 260 40.22 -12.39 -21.98
N THR A 261 39.40 -12.12 -23.00
CA THR A 261 39.85 -11.42 -24.22
C THR A 261 40.25 -9.98 -23.89
N MET A 262 39.44 -9.26 -23.11
CA MET A 262 39.75 -7.89 -22.67
C MET A 262 41.00 -7.81 -21.80
N TYR A 263 41.21 -8.79 -20.91
CA TYR A 263 42.42 -8.85 -20.08
C TYR A 263 43.68 -9.03 -20.93
N ILE A 264 43.64 -9.93 -21.92
CA ILE A 264 44.77 -10.17 -22.83
C ILE A 264 45.05 -8.90 -23.66
N GLU A 265 44.02 -8.29 -24.25
CA GLU A 265 44.15 -7.08 -25.07
C GLU A 265 44.77 -5.91 -24.30
N LEU A 266 44.32 -5.65 -23.07
CA LEU A 266 44.86 -4.58 -22.21
C LEU A 266 46.20 -4.94 -21.57
N LYS A 267 46.55 -6.22 -21.51
CA LYS A 267 47.88 -6.68 -21.08
C LYS A 267 48.90 -6.45 -22.20
N ASP A 268 48.51 -6.71 -23.44
CA ASP A 268 49.38 -6.59 -24.61
C ASP A 268 49.47 -5.13 -25.10
N ASN A 269 48.39 -4.34 -24.94
CA ASN A 269 48.34 -2.91 -25.28
C ASN A 269 47.96 -2.06 -24.05
N PRO A 270 48.92 -1.71 -23.17
CA PRO A 270 48.64 -0.93 -21.98
C PRO A 270 48.22 0.51 -22.33
N VAL A 271 47.00 0.88 -21.95
CA VAL A 271 46.49 2.26 -22.07
C VAL A 271 46.98 3.07 -20.87
N TYR A 272 47.81 4.10 -21.12
CA TYR A 272 48.25 5.03 -20.08
C TYR A 272 47.13 6.06 -19.80
N THR A 273 46.33 5.80 -18.76
CA THR A 273 45.19 6.66 -18.39
C THR A 273 45.64 8.01 -17.83
N SER A 274 45.12 9.10 -18.42
CA SER A 274 45.14 10.44 -17.82
C SER A 274 44.18 10.52 -16.63
N ALA A 275 44.40 11.48 -15.73
CA ALA A 275 43.70 11.63 -14.44
C ALA A 275 42.18 11.42 -14.50
N PRO A 276 41.56 10.81 -13.45
CA PRO A 276 40.12 10.55 -13.43
C PRO A 276 39.34 11.86 -13.54
N GLY A 277 38.57 12.00 -14.62
CA GLY A 277 37.60 13.08 -14.76
C GLY A 277 36.47 12.93 -13.75
N THR A 278 35.85 14.03 -13.33
CA THR A 278 34.75 14.05 -12.35
C THR A 278 33.42 13.50 -12.88
N ASN A 279 33.35 13.14 -14.15
CA ASN A 279 32.14 12.61 -14.80
C ASN A 279 32.07 11.07 -14.67
N ILE A 280 30.87 10.53 -14.38
CA ILE A 280 30.59 9.08 -14.26
C ILE A 280 31.09 8.31 -15.48
N ASN A 281 30.95 8.87 -16.70
CA ASN A 281 31.45 8.23 -17.92
C ASN A 281 32.98 8.10 -17.94
N ALA A 282 33.70 9.08 -17.39
CA ALA A 282 35.15 9.05 -17.26
C ALA A 282 35.59 8.06 -16.17
N LEU A 283 34.83 7.96 -15.07
CA LEU A 283 35.05 6.97 -14.01
C LEU A 283 34.90 5.54 -14.54
N ILE A 284 33.79 5.25 -15.23
CA ILE A 284 33.53 3.93 -15.83
C ILE A 284 34.63 3.56 -16.83
N LYS A 285 35.00 4.51 -17.70
CA LYS A 285 36.06 4.30 -18.68
C LYS A 285 37.41 3.99 -18.02
N SER A 286 37.76 4.68 -16.94
CA SER A 286 38.98 4.41 -16.17
C SER A 286 39.02 2.98 -15.59
N TYR A 287 37.88 2.43 -15.14
CA TYR A 287 37.82 1.05 -14.68
C TYR A 287 37.89 0.03 -15.82
N LEU A 288 37.27 0.33 -16.97
CA LEU A 288 37.25 -0.54 -18.15
C LEU A 288 38.62 -0.59 -18.85
N ASP A 289 39.39 0.50 -18.83
CA ASP A 289 40.73 0.58 -19.42
C ASP A 289 41.80 -0.11 -18.53
N ASN A 290 41.46 -0.49 -17.29
CA ASN A 290 42.37 -1.14 -16.36
C ASN A 290 42.32 -2.67 -16.49
N LYS A 291 43.45 -3.28 -16.91
CA LYS A 291 43.58 -4.74 -17.04
C LYS A 291 43.26 -5.51 -15.75
N ASN A 292 43.60 -4.96 -14.58
CA ASN A 292 43.38 -5.66 -13.31
C ASN A 292 41.88 -5.79 -12.99
N THR A 293 41.05 -4.85 -13.44
CA THR A 293 39.58 -4.94 -13.29
C THR A 293 39.03 -6.17 -13.99
N TRP A 294 39.44 -6.41 -15.24
CA TRP A 294 39.02 -7.59 -16.00
C TRP A 294 39.51 -8.90 -15.40
N LEU A 295 40.71 -8.92 -14.82
CA LEU A 295 41.22 -10.08 -14.08
C LEU A 295 40.37 -10.39 -12.84
N TYR A 296 39.99 -9.38 -12.06
CA TYR A 296 39.12 -9.58 -10.89
C TYR A 296 37.71 -10.07 -11.29
N ILE A 297 37.14 -9.51 -12.36
CA ILE A 297 35.86 -9.97 -12.91
C ILE A 297 35.98 -11.44 -13.35
N LEU A 298 37.03 -11.79 -14.09
CA LEU A 298 37.28 -13.15 -14.56
C LEU A 298 37.36 -14.16 -13.41
N ILE A 299 38.14 -13.87 -12.37
CA ILE A 299 38.27 -14.74 -11.19
C ILE A 299 36.94 -14.87 -10.46
N GLY A 300 36.26 -13.75 -10.21
CA GLY A 300 34.98 -13.73 -9.49
C GLY A 300 33.89 -14.54 -10.22
N VAL A 301 33.72 -14.31 -11.52
CA VAL A 301 32.72 -15.01 -12.34
C VAL A 301 33.06 -16.49 -12.49
N SER A 302 34.35 -16.86 -12.58
CA SER A 302 34.78 -18.27 -12.63
C SER A 302 34.44 -19.04 -11.35
N ILE A 303 34.65 -18.43 -10.18
CA ILE A 303 34.27 -19.01 -8.88
C ILE A 303 32.76 -19.19 -8.81
N ILE A 304 31.99 -18.17 -9.22
CA ILE A 304 30.52 -18.23 -9.23
C ILE A 304 30.03 -19.36 -10.15
N LEU A 305 30.58 -19.48 -11.35
CA LEU A 305 30.23 -20.54 -12.30
C LEU A 305 30.51 -21.93 -11.71
N LEU A 306 31.67 -22.12 -11.07
CA LEU A 306 32.03 -23.38 -10.41
C LEU A 306 31.02 -23.75 -9.30
N ILE A 307 30.66 -22.78 -8.45
CA ILE A 307 29.66 -22.97 -7.39
C ILE A 307 28.31 -23.37 -7.99
N ILE A 308 27.85 -22.67 -9.04
CA ILE A 308 26.58 -22.97 -9.70
C ILE A 308 26.59 -24.37 -10.31
N LEU A 309 27.65 -24.75 -11.00
CA LEU A 309 27.79 -26.09 -11.58
C LEU A 309 27.72 -27.18 -10.50
N LEU A 310 28.44 -26.99 -9.38
CA LEU A 310 28.42 -27.92 -8.25
C LEU A 310 27.01 -28.02 -7.65
N LEU A 311 26.32 -26.89 -7.44
CA LEU A 311 24.95 -26.86 -6.94
C LEU A 311 23.98 -27.59 -7.89
N VAL A 312 24.08 -27.36 -9.20
CA VAL A 312 23.23 -28.04 -10.20
C VAL A 312 23.47 -29.56 -10.17
N VAL A 313 24.72 -30.00 -10.09
CA VAL A 313 25.07 -31.43 -10.02
C VAL A 313 24.52 -32.07 -8.75
N VAL A 314 24.69 -31.44 -7.59
CA VAL A 314 24.21 -31.95 -6.29
C VAL A 314 22.68 -31.97 -6.22
N LEU A 315 22.03 -30.91 -6.72
CA LEU A 315 20.58 -30.76 -6.64
C LEU A 315 19.83 -31.41 -7.80
N ARG A 316 20.49 -31.96 -8.83
CA ARG A 316 19.84 -32.52 -10.05
C ARG A 316 18.65 -33.43 -9.75
N LYS A 317 18.82 -34.40 -8.84
CA LYS A 317 17.77 -35.36 -8.48
C LYS A 317 16.62 -34.67 -7.73
N ARG A 318 16.93 -33.63 -6.95
CA ARG A 318 15.95 -32.84 -6.19
C ARG A 318 15.15 -31.92 -7.12
N ILE A 319 15.81 -31.31 -8.11
CA ILE A 319 15.19 -30.47 -9.14
C ILE A 319 14.18 -31.29 -9.96
N VAL A 320 14.52 -32.52 -10.34
CA VAL A 320 13.60 -33.42 -11.05
C VAL A 320 12.37 -33.77 -10.20
N ILE A 321 12.53 -34.00 -8.89
CA ILE A 321 11.38 -34.22 -7.98
C ILE A 321 10.53 -32.95 -7.87
N ALA A 322 11.14 -31.77 -7.74
CA ALA A 322 10.42 -30.51 -7.70
C ALA A 322 9.61 -30.28 -8.99
N ILE A 323 10.19 -30.53 -10.16
CA ILE A 323 9.48 -30.48 -11.45
C ILE A 323 8.28 -31.44 -11.45
N ALA A 324 8.47 -32.68 -10.99
CA ALA A 324 7.38 -33.66 -10.95
C ALA A 324 6.24 -33.18 -10.03
N LEU A 325 6.56 -32.62 -8.86
CA LEU A 325 5.57 -32.08 -7.93
C LEU A 325 4.84 -30.86 -8.50
N VAL A 326 5.53 -29.97 -9.21
CA VAL A 326 4.92 -28.86 -9.95
C VAL A 326 3.89 -29.39 -10.96
N LYS A 327 4.26 -30.41 -11.75
CA LYS A 327 3.32 -31.04 -12.70
C LYS A 327 2.11 -31.67 -12.01
N GLU A 328 2.32 -32.38 -10.90
CA GLU A 328 1.23 -32.97 -10.11
C GLU A 328 0.34 -31.90 -9.49
N GLY A 329 0.90 -30.78 -9.05
CA GLY A 329 0.13 -29.61 -8.59
C GLY A 329 -0.82 -29.08 -9.67
N SER A 330 -0.37 -29.02 -10.92
CA SER A 330 -1.21 -28.53 -12.03
C SER A 330 -2.37 -29.52 -12.30
N LYS A 331 -2.11 -30.83 -12.20
CA LYS A 331 -3.16 -31.87 -12.26
C LYS A 331 -4.15 -31.74 -11.10
N ALA A 332 -3.69 -31.49 -9.88
CA ALA A 332 -4.55 -31.33 -8.71
C ALA A 332 -5.46 -30.10 -8.82
N VAL A 333 -4.91 -28.96 -9.27
CA VAL A 333 -5.67 -27.72 -9.50
C VAL A 333 -6.70 -27.91 -10.62
N SER A 334 -6.31 -28.49 -11.76
CA SER A 334 -7.21 -28.68 -12.90
C SER A 334 -8.32 -29.70 -12.64
N SER A 335 -8.04 -30.78 -11.92
CA SER A 335 -9.05 -31.79 -11.55
C SER A 335 -10.00 -31.33 -10.45
N THR A 336 -9.58 -30.39 -9.60
CA THR A 336 -10.46 -29.78 -8.59
C THR A 336 -10.87 -28.37 -9.05
N THR A 337 -11.64 -28.29 -10.14
CA THR A 337 -11.93 -27.03 -10.86
C THR A 337 -12.51 -25.92 -9.96
N SER A 338 -13.23 -26.26 -8.88
CA SER A 338 -13.72 -25.26 -7.92
C SER A 338 -12.61 -24.48 -7.20
N THR A 339 -11.38 -25.02 -7.12
CA THR A 339 -10.21 -24.32 -6.55
C THR A 339 -9.78 -23.11 -7.37
N ILE A 340 -10.16 -23.06 -8.66
CA ILE A 340 -9.83 -21.97 -9.57
C ILE A 340 -10.61 -20.70 -9.20
N PHE A 341 -11.88 -20.83 -8.84
CA PHE A 341 -12.73 -19.71 -8.46
C PHE A 341 -12.63 -19.35 -6.98
N PHE A 342 -12.11 -20.27 -6.16
CA PHE A 342 -11.98 -20.08 -4.72
C PHE A 342 -11.28 -18.78 -4.31
N PRO A 343 -10.20 -18.30 -4.97
CA PRO A 343 -9.51 -17.06 -4.57
C PRO A 343 -10.36 -15.81 -4.59
N LEU A 344 -11.44 -15.77 -5.37
CA LEU A 344 -12.37 -14.64 -5.39
C LEU A 344 -13.04 -14.45 -4.03
N PHE A 345 -13.28 -15.54 -3.29
CA PHE A 345 -13.90 -15.49 -1.98
C PHE A 345 -12.97 -14.83 -0.93
N PRO A 346 -11.74 -15.31 -0.66
CA PRO A 346 -10.81 -14.61 0.24
C PRO A 346 -10.47 -13.19 -0.21
N TRP A 347 -10.42 -12.90 -1.52
CA TRP A 347 -10.21 -11.53 -2.00
C TRP A 347 -11.35 -10.59 -1.65
N THR A 348 -12.59 -11.05 -1.81
CA THR A 348 -13.75 -10.29 -1.36
C THR A 348 -13.67 -10.03 0.14
N LEU A 349 -13.28 -11.03 0.93
CA LEU A 349 -13.06 -10.85 2.37
C LEU A 349 -11.94 -9.84 2.66
N TYR A 350 -10.79 -9.90 1.97
CA TYR A 350 -9.74 -8.90 2.14
C TYR A 350 -10.22 -7.48 1.87
N LEU A 351 -10.95 -7.27 0.77
CA LEU A 351 -11.51 -5.96 0.43
C LEU A 351 -12.49 -5.47 1.50
N LEU A 352 -13.36 -6.35 2.02
CA LEU A 352 -14.28 -6.01 3.11
C LEU A 352 -13.53 -5.62 4.39
N VAL A 353 -12.47 -6.33 4.76
CA VAL A 353 -11.65 -6.02 5.93
C VAL A 353 -10.93 -4.69 5.78
N ILE A 354 -10.35 -4.44 4.60
CA ILE A 354 -9.68 -3.16 4.28
C ILE A 354 -10.71 -2.02 4.34
N ALA A 355 -11.84 -2.15 3.65
CA ALA A 355 -12.88 -1.13 3.62
C ALA A 355 -13.42 -0.84 5.02
N PHE A 356 -13.72 -1.88 5.81
CA PHE A 356 -14.17 -1.73 7.19
C PHE A 356 -13.14 -1.00 8.06
N SER A 357 -11.87 -1.41 8.01
CA SER A 357 -10.82 -0.80 8.84
C SER A 357 -10.51 0.64 8.43
N VAL A 358 -10.49 0.93 7.12
CA VAL A 358 -10.32 2.29 6.60
C VAL A 358 -11.49 3.16 7.04
N ALA A 359 -12.73 2.68 6.88
CA ALA A 359 -13.92 3.42 7.31
C ALA A 359 -13.84 3.74 8.81
N VAL A 360 -13.61 2.74 9.67
CA VAL A 360 -13.46 2.94 11.13
C VAL A 360 -12.31 3.90 11.43
N GLY A 361 -11.18 3.79 10.73
CA GLY A 361 -10.03 4.68 10.90
C GLY A 361 -10.36 6.13 10.56
N LEU A 362 -11.08 6.37 9.45
CA LEU A 362 -11.51 7.71 9.04
C LEU A 362 -12.53 8.30 10.02
N TYR A 363 -13.52 7.52 10.43
CA TYR A 363 -14.49 7.97 11.44
C TYR A 363 -13.79 8.31 12.76
N LEU A 364 -12.87 7.47 13.25
CA LEU A 364 -12.08 7.75 14.45
C LEU A 364 -11.23 9.04 14.31
N ALA A 365 -10.61 9.24 13.15
CA ALA A 365 -9.81 10.44 12.88
C ALA A 365 -10.64 11.73 12.86
N SER A 366 -11.95 11.63 12.63
CA SER A 366 -12.88 12.76 12.66
C SER A 366 -13.50 13.05 14.05
N VAL A 367 -13.24 12.20 15.05
CA VAL A 367 -13.77 12.38 16.41
C VAL A 367 -13.02 13.49 17.13
N GLY A 368 -13.75 14.51 17.58
CA GLY A 368 -13.23 15.54 18.46
C GLY A 368 -14.00 16.85 18.32
N ASP A 369 -13.63 17.81 19.16
CA ASP A 369 -14.27 19.12 19.22
C ASP A 369 -13.39 20.18 18.53
N PRO A 370 -14.00 21.13 17.79
CA PRO A 370 -13.25 22.18 17.12
C PRO A 370 -12.69 23.19 18.13
N VAL A 371 -11.39 23.46 18.05
CA VAL A 371 -10.69 24.45 18.87
C VAL A 371 -10.50 25.73 18.07
N TYR A 372 -10.96 26.85 18.63
CA TYR A 372 -10.78 28.18 18.05
C TYR A 372 -9.84 29.03 18.91
N ARG A 373 -9.07 29.90 18.26
CA ARG A 373 -8.14 30.83 18.92
C ARG A 373 -8.25 32.23 18.34
N VAL A 374 -7.97 33.23 19.18
CA VAL A 374 -7.98 34.63 18.76
C VAL A 374 -6.75 34.96 17.93
N VAL A 375 -6.94 35.65 16.81
CA VAL A 375 -5.88 36.15 15.94
C VAL A 375 -6.14 37.63 15.63
N GLY A 376 -5.08 38.44 15.54
CA GLY A 376 -5.17 39.85 15.14
C GLY A 376 -5.36 40.85 16.29
N LEU A 377 -5.31 40.42 17.55
CA LEU A 377 -5.29 41.34 18.70
C LEU A 377 -3.90 42.00 18.83
N ASN A 378 -3.82 43.32 18.64
CA ASN A 378 -2.60 44.08 18.85
C ASN A 378 -2.76 45.00 20.07
N GLU A 379 -2.10 44.67 21.18
CA GLU A 379 -2.24 45.37 22.48
C GLU A 379 -1.74 46.84 22.44
N THR A 380 -1.03 47.23 21.40
CA THR A 380 -0.40 48.55 21.26
C THR A 380 -1.25 49.59 20.52
N ASN A 381 -2.41 49.22 19.97
CA ASN A 381 -3.27 50.14 19.22
C ASN A 381 -4.41 50.69 20.10
N PRO A 382 -4.40 51.99 20.50
CA PRO A 382 -5.46 52.57 21.34
C PRO A 382 -6.82 52.71 20.64
N ASP A 383 -6.85 52.65 19.30
CA ASP A 383 -8.08 52.61 18.49
C ASP A 383 -8.48 51.18 18.09
N GLY A 384 -7.81 50.16 18.64
CA GLY A 384 -8.00 48.76 18.29
C GLY A 384 -9.16 48.07 19.01
N CYS A 385 -9.45 46.83 18.60
CA CYS A 385 -10.46 45.96 19.20
C CYS A 385 -10.22 45.75 20.72
N VAL A 386 -11.18 46.15 21.55
CA VAL A 386 -11.15 45.92 23.01
C VAL A 386 -11.97 44.69 23.35
N CYS A 387 -11.33 43.73 24.02
CA CYS A 387 -11.90 42.43 24.34
C CYS A 387 -11.92 42.17 25.86
N THR A 388 -13.10 42.23 26.49
CA THR A 388 -13.28 41.92 27.92
C THR A 388 -13.80 40.50 28.09
N GLY A 389 -12.88 39.53 28.24
CA GLY A 389 -13.27 38.11 28.32
C GLY A 389 -14.00 37.73 29.61
N PRO A 390 -14.87 36.70 29.61
CA PRO A 390 -15.53 36.21 30.83
C PRO A 390 -14.66 35.17 31.57
N PRO A 391 -14.64 35.12 32.92
CA PRO A 391 -15.27 36.04 33.87
C PRO A 391 -14.37 37.21 34.34
N GLU A 392 -13.07 37.26 34.03
CA GLU A 392 -12.15 38.30 34.54
C GLU A 392 -10.79 38.35 33.79
N GLY A 393 -10.75 37.99 32.51
CA GLY A 393 -9.50 37.91 31.74
C GLY A 393 -9.54 38.71 30.44
N ILE A 394 -8.51 39.53 30.19
CA ILE A 394 -8.30 40.18 28.90
C ILE A 394 -7.95 39.10 27.86
N TYR A 395 -8.65 39.07 26.71
CA TYR A 395 -8.28 38.16 25.62
C TYR A 395 -6.93 38.61 25.05
N GLN A 396 -6.02 37.66 24.82
CA GLN A 396 -4.74 37.89 24.14
C GLN A 396 -4.69 37.07 22.85
N ASN A 397 -3.79 37.45 21.94
CA ASN A 397 -3.53 36.67 20.73
C ASN A 397 -3.16 35.22 21.10
N GLY A 398 -3.82 34.25 20.47
CA GLY A 398 -3.61 32.83 20.71
C GLY A 398 -4.39 32.24 21.91
N HIS A 399 -5.20 33.03 22.63
CA HIS A 399 -6.13 32.50 23.63
C HIS A 399 -7.29 31.73 23.00
N HIS A 400 -7.80 30.73 23.72
CA HIS A 400 -9.00 30.01 23.32
C HIS A 400 -10.22 30.94 23.30
N CYS A 401 -11.01 30.85 22.23
CA CYS A 401 -12.24 31.62 22.09
C CYS A 401 -13.36 30.71 21.56
N THR A 402 -14.59 31.13 21.76
CA THR A 402 -15.75 30.59 21.04
C THR A 402 -16.29 31.72 20.16
N PRO A 403 -16.62 31.49 18.87
CA PRO A 403 -17.00 32.56 17.95
C PRO A 403 -18.14 33.46 18.49
N ASP A 404 -19.18 32.84 19.06
CA ASP A 404 -20.34 33.58 19.60
C ASP A 404 -19.97 34.47 20.79
N LEU A 405 -19.12 33.98 21.69
CA LEU A 405 -18.70 34.71 22.89
C LEU A 405 -17.70 35.82 22.52
N PHE A 406 -16.82 35.55 21.55
CA PHE A 406 -15.88 36.52 21.03
C PHE A 406 -16.62 37.73 20.45
N GLN A 407 -17.65 37.51 19.61
CA GLN A 407 -18.44 38.61 19.04
C GLN A 407 -19.22 39.43 20.08
N GLN A 408 -19.57 38.84 21.22
CA GLN A 408 -20.28 39.54 22.30
C GLN A 408 -19.34 40.42 23.13
N HIS A 409 -18.13 39.94 23.41
CA HIS A 409 -17.17 40.51 24.35
C HIS A 409 -16.05 41.34 23.71
N CYS A 410 -15.90 41.26 22.39
CA CYS A 410 -14.90 42.02 21.63
C CYS A 410 -15.58 43.05 20.74
N ARG A 411 -15.29 44.33 20.99
CA ARG A 411 -15.84 45.45 20.21
C ARG A 411 -14.77 46.51 19.98
N GLU A 412 -14.82 47.15 18.83
CA GLU A 412 -13.93 48.26 18.51
C GLU A 412 -14.55 49.57 19.01
N PRO A 413 -13.80 50.41 19.77
CA PRO A 413 -14.26 51.72 20.17
C PRO A 413 -14.23 52.65 18.95
N ILE A 414 -15.37 53.19 18.51
CA ILE A 414 -15.39 54.09 17.35
C ILE A 414 -14.92 55.49 17.77
N THR A 415 -13.85 55.98 17.14
CA THR A 415 -13.48 57.41 17.09
C THR A 415 -14.37 58.13 16.08
N GLY A 416 -15.52 58.63 16.53
CA GLY A 416 -16.47 59.40 15.71
C GLY A 416 -17.23 60.43 16.54
N SER A 417 -17.49 61.60 15.94
CA SER A 417 -18.05 62.81 16.58
C SER A 417 -19.34 62.59 17.40
N PHE A 418 -19.50 63.45 18.41
CA PHE A 418 -20.46 63.58 19.52
C PHE A 418 -21.92 63.06 19.42
N PHE A 419 -22.44 62.62 18.27
CA PHE A 419 -23.82 62.18 18.11
C PHE A 419 -23.93 60.98 17.15
N GLN A 420 -23.69 59.76 17.66
CA GLN A 420 -24.31 58.47 17.27
C GLN A 420 -23.33 57.31 17.54
N GLN A 421 -23.36 56.82 18.77
CA GLN A 421 -22.56 55.68 19.22
C GLN A 421 -23.21 54.38 18.73
N ARG A 422 -22.69 53.78 17.65
CA ARG A 422 -22.98 52.38 17.32
C ARG A 422 -21.73 51.56 17.57
N ASN A 423 -21.83 50.47 18.32
CA ASN A 423 -20.72 49.56 18.55
C ASN A 423 -20.52 48.64 17.33
N GLY A 424 -19.37 48.71 16.68
CA GLY A 424 -19.01 47.87 15.53
C GLY A 424 -18.35 46.54 15.94
N GLN A 425 -18.38 45.56 15.02
CA GLN A 425 -17.57 44.34 15.14
C GLN A 425 -16.08 44.69 14.95
N CYS A 426 -15.21 43.95 15.61
CA CYS A 426 -13.77 44.20 15.51
C CYS A 426 -13.24 44.00 14.09
N ARG A 427 -12.55 45.00 13.55
CA ARG A 427 -11.89 44.93 12.23
C ARG A 427 -10.53 44.27 12.29
N THR A 428 -9.84 44.46 13.41
CA THR A 428 -8.45 44.02 13.60
C THR A 428 -8.31 42.58 14.12
N ALA A 429 -9.29 42.06 14.88
CA ALA A 429 -9.21 40.73 15.51
C ALA A 429 -10.41 39.82 15.20
N SER A 430 -10.16 38.51 15.12
CA SER A 430 -11.21 37.49 14.93
C SER A 430 -10.85 36.16 15.61
N CYS A 431 -11.86 35.30 15.82
CA CYS A 431 -11.72 33.97 16.42
C CYS A 431 -11.67 32.90 15.32
N HIS A 432 -10.49 32.33 15.05
CA HIS A 432 -10.27 31.38 13.96
C HIS A 432 -10.25 29.93 14.46
N PHE A 433 -10.87 29.03 13.70
CA PHE A 433 -10.70 27.58 13.86
C PHE A 433 -9.26 27.19 13.54
N GLN A 434 -8.65 26.35 14.39
CA GLN A 434 -7.27 25.91 14.21
C GLN A 434 -7.13 24.40 14.02
N TYR A 435 -7.65 23.59 14.96
CA TYR A 435 -7.56 22.14 14.91
C TYR A 435 -8.69 21.47 15.69
N ILE A 436 -8.84 20.16 15.52
CA ILE A 436 -9.78 19.32 16.26
C ILE A 436 -9.03 18.70 17.44
N ASP A 437 -9.53 18.91 18.66
CA ASP A 437 -9.00 18.24 19.84
C ASP A 437 -9.73 16.90 20.05
N SER A 438 -9.01 15.81 19.84
CA SER A 438 -9.55 14.45 19.98
C SER A 438 -9.29 13.91 21.39
N PRO A 439 -10.29 13.30 22.04
CA PRO A 439 -10.10 12.65 23.33
C PRO A 439 -8.99 11.59 23.28
N LYS A 440 -8.16 11.51 24.35
CA LYS A 440 -7.04 10.54 24.43
C LYS A 440 -7.45 9.09 24.16
N ILE A 441 -8.69 8.72 24.48
CA ILE A 441 -9.25 7.37 24.24
C ILE A 441 -9.28 7.00 22.74
N VAL A 442 -9.45 7.98 21.85
CA VAL A 442 -9.48 7.79 20.38
C VAL A 442 -8.16 7.21 19.88
N GLY A 443 -7.03 7.62 20.48
CA GLY A 443 -5.71 7.05 20.17
C GLY A 443 -5.62 5.54 20.45
N TYR A 444 -6.21 5.07 21.56
CA TYR A 444 -6.28 3.64 21.87
C TYR A 444 -7.19 2.90 20.89
N PHE A 445 -8.29 3.51 20.46
CA PHE A 445 -9.19 2.95 19.45
C PHE A 445 -8.54 2.82 18.06
N HIS A 446 -7.70 3.76 17.66
CA HIS A 446 -6.86 3.58 16.47
C HIS A 446 -5.93 2.38 16.62
N GLY A 447 -5.33 2.18 17.80
CA GLY A 447 -4.53 1.00 18.11
C GLY A 447 -5.32 -0.31 17.96
N VAL A 448 -6.52 -0.37 18.53
CA VAL A 448 -7.43 -1.53 18.39
C VAL A 448 -7.79 -1.78 16.92
N ASN A 449 -8.07 -0.72 16.15
CA ASN A 449 -8.39 -0.83 14.73
C ASN A 449 -7.22 -1.40 13.92
N VAL A 450 -5.98 -0.98 14.20
CA VAL A 450 -4.77 -1.52 13.56
C VAL A 450 -4.55 -2.99 13.93
N VAL A 451 -4.76 -3.37 15.20
CA VAL A 451 -4.67 -4.78 15.62
C VAL A 451 -5.72 -5.62 14.88
N GLY A 452 -6.97 -5.14 14.82
CA GLY A 452 -8.07 -5.84 14.17
C GLY A 452 -7.89 -5.99 12.67
N PHE A 453 -7.37 -4.95 12.01
CA PHE A 453 -6.96 -4.99 10.62
C PHE A 453 -5.98 -6.12 10.33
N PHE A 454 -4.83 -6.14 11.02
CA PHE A 454 -3.82 -7.17 10.78
C PHE A 454 -4.31 -8.57 11.18
N TRP A 455 -5.00 -8.70 12.31
CA TRP A 455 -5.48 -10.00 12.77
C TRP A 455 -6.48 -10.61 11.79
N LEU A 456 -7.47 -9.83 11.35
CA LEU A 456 -8.50 -10.33 10.44
C LEU A 456 -7.93 -10.60 9.03
N LEU A 457 -6.98 -9.78 8.54
CA LEU A 457 -6.26 -10.08 7.29
C LEU A 457 -5.48 -11.40 7.38
N PHE A 458 -4.69 -11.61 8.42
CA PHE A 458 -3.95 -12.87 8.57
C PHE A 458 -4.88 -14.05 8.85
N PHE A 459 -6.02 -13.83 9.48
CA PHE A 459 -7.06 -14.85 9.67
C PHE A 459 -7.67 -15.30 8.33
N VAL A 460 -8.03 -14.34 7.45
CA VAL A 460 -8.52 -14.64 6.09
C VAL A 460 -7.46 -15.39 5.28
N SER A 461 -6.19 -15.02 5.41
CA SER A 461 -5.07 -15.75 4.79
C SER A 461 -4.96 -17.18 5.32
N ALA A 462 -5.01 -17.37 6.63
CA ALA A 462 -4.97 -18.69 7.26
C ALA A 462 -6.16 -19.57 6.82
N PHE A 463 -7.35 -18.96 6.72
CA PHE A 463 -8.55 -19.64 6.22
C PHE A 463 -8.36 -20.15 4.80
N ASN A 464 -7.88 -19.30 3.89
CA ASN A 464 -7.58 -19.66 2.51
C ASN A 464 -6.58 -20.83 2.44
N GLU A 465 -5.47 -20.75 3.18
CA GLU A 465 -4.43 -21.79 3.20
C GLU A 465 -4.96 -23.13 3.72
N MET A 466 -5.72 -23.13 4.82
CA MET A 466 -6.29 -24.35 5.42
C MET A 466 -7.31 -25.02 4.50
N VAL A 467 -8.19 -24.26 3.84
CA VAL A 467 -9.20 -24.80 2.93
C VAL A 467 -8.53 -25.46 1.72
N LEU A 468 -7.57 -24.78 1.10
CA LEU A 468 -6.82 -25.32 -0.03
C LEU A 468 -6.00 -26.55 0.37
N ALA A 469 -5.32 -26.50 1.52
CA ALA A 469 -4.57 -27.64 2.04
C ALA A 469 -5.47 -28.85 2.31
N SER A 470 -6.69 -28.64 2.83
CA SER A 470 -7.67 -29.71 3.02
C SER A 470 -8.14 -30.31 1.69
N ALA A 471 -8.37 -29.47 0.68
CA ALA A 471 -8.82 -29.92 -0.64
C ALA A 471 -7.73 -30.74 -1.36
N PHE A 472 -6.50 -30.22 -1.40
CA PHE A 472 -5.38 -30.88 -2.09
C PHE A 472 -4.85 -32.10 -1.34
N SER A 473 -4.90 -32.14 0.00
CA SER A 473 -4.61 -33.36 0.74
C SER A 473 -5.66 -34.44 0.50
N THR A 474 -6.95 -34.07 0.42
CA THR A 474 -8.01 -35.01 0.02
C THR A 474 -7.73 -35.58 -1.38
N TRP A 475 -7.35 -34.73 -2.34
CA TRP A 475 -6.99 -35.16 -3.68
C TRP A 475 -5.77 -36.09 -3.70
N TYR A 476 -4.71 -35.77 -2.94
CA TYR A 476 -3.48 -36.58 -2.87
C TYR A 476 -3.77 -37.99 -2.37
N TRP A 477 -4.44 -38.09 -1.22
CA TRP A 477 -4.70 -39.36 -0.53
C TRP A 477 -5.88 -40.16 -1.12
N THR A 478 -6.55 -39.65 -2.15
CA THR A 478 -7.54 -40.44 -2.91
C THR A 478 -6.81 -41.25 -3.98
N PHE A 479 -6.91 -42.58 -3.94
CA PHE A 479 -6.17 -43.46 -4.85
C PHE A 479 -6.61 -43.30 -6.31
N HIS A 480 -7.92 -43.44 -6.58
CA HIS A 480 -8.51 -43.16 -7.89
C HIS A 480 -8.99 -41.70 -7.93
N LYS A 481 -8.38 -40.88 -8.78
CA LYS A 481 -8.67 -39.43 -8.83
C LYS A 481 -10.10 -39.09 -9.29
N SER A 482 -10.81 -40.05 -9.89
CA SER A 482 -12.26 -39.98 -10.18
C SER A 482 -13.14 -39.92 -8.92
N ASP A 483 -12.64 -40.45 -7.80
CA ASP A 483 -13.41 -40.61 -6.56
C ASP A 483 -13.33 -39.36 -5.67
N VAL A 484 -12.62 -38.31 -6.14
CA VAL A 484 -12.55 -37.03 -5.44
C VAL A 484 -13.93 -36.37 -5.50
N PRO A 485 -14.53 -35.96 -4.37
CA PRO A 485 -15.85 -35.36 -4.36
C PRO A 485 -15.95 -34.13 -5.27
N PHE A 486 -17.05 -33.99 -6.02
CA PHE A 486 -17.26 -32.83 -6.90
C PHE A 486 -17.17 -31.49 -6.14
N PHE A 487 -17.81 -31.41 -4.97
CA PHE A 487 -17.77 -30.24 -4.09
C PHE A 487 -16.62 -30.29 -3.06
N ASN A 488 -15.42 -30.75 -3.47
CA ASN A 488 -14.28 -30.94 -2.56
C ASN A 488 -13.93 -29.65 -1.78
N VAL A 489 -13.84 -28.50 -2.46
CA VAL A 489 -13.49 -27.22 -1.81
C VAL A 489 -14.56 -26.80 -0.80
N THR A 490 -15.85 -26.93 -1.14
CA THR A 490 -16.95 -26.59 -0.23
C THR A 490 -16.95 -27.50 1.00
N ILE A 491 -16.69 -28.80 0.82
CA ILE A 491 -16.55 -29.74 1.92
C ILE A 491 -15.35 -29.36 2.80
N SER A 492 -14.21 -29.01 2.21
CA SER A 492 -13.03 -28.52 2.93
C SER A 492 -13.30 -27.22 3.68
N MET A 493 -14.05 -26.29 3.09
CA MET A 493 -14.49 -25.06 3.73
C MET A 493 -15.37 -25.35 4.96
N GLY A 494 -16.37 -26.23 4.81
CA GLY A 494 -17.22 -26.66 5.93
C GLY A 494 -16.43 -27.33 7.05
N ARG A 495 -15.43 -28.18 6.71
CA ARG A 495 -14.53 -28.78 7.70
C ARG A 495 -13.71 -27.72 8.44
N THR A 496 -13.16 -26.73 7.72
CA THR A 496 -12.38 -25.64 8.31
C THR A 496 -13.22 -24.79 9.26
N ILE A 497 -14.42 -24.39 8.84
CA ILE A 497 -15.36 -23.60 9.66
C ILE A 497 -15.79 -24.37 10.92
N ARG A 498 -16.09 -25.66 10.77
CA ARG A 498 -16.61 -26.45 11.90
C ARG A 498 -15.54 -26.80 12.93
N TYR A 499 -14.32 -27.11 12.51
CA TYR A 499 -13.32 -27.71 13.40
C TYR A 499 -12.08 -26.86 13.64
N HIS A 500 -11.71 -25.93 12.75
CA HIS A 500 -10.37 -25.35 12.74
C HIS A 500 -10.31 -23.83 12.89
N LEU A 501 -11.42 -23.11 13.09
CA LEU A 501 -11.40 -21.64 13.26
C LEU A 501 -10.47 -21.19 14.42
N GLY A 502 -10.42 -21.94 15.52
CA GLY A 502 -9.49 -21.64 16.63
C GLY A 502 -8.02 -21.74 16.23
N THR A 503 -7.67 -22.75 15.42
CA THR A 503 -6.31 -22.93 14.89
C THR A 503 -5.92 -21.76 13.98
N LEU A 504 -6.85 -21.29 13.15
CA LEU A 504 -6.65 -20.12 12.29
C LEU A 504 -6.47 -18.85 13.11
N ALA A 505 -7.30 -18.65 14.14
CA ALA A 505 -7.22 -17.52 15.06
C ALA A 505 -5.87 -17.48 15.80
N PHE A 506 -5.40 -18.63 16.29
CA PHE A 506 -4.11 -18.74 16.99
C PHE A 506 -2.93 -18.45 16.06
N GLY A 507 -2.88 -19.12 14.90
CA GLY A 507 -1.78 -18.92 13.95
C GLY A 507 -1.73 -17.48 13.42
N SER A 508 -2.88 -16.89 13.06
CA SER A 508 -2.96 -15.50 12.61
C SER A 508 -2.58 -14.49 13.70
N LEU A 509 -2.90 -14.75 14.98
CA LEU A 509 -2.51 -13.90 16.10
C LEU A 509 -0.99 -13.83 16.25
N ILE A 510 -0.29 -14.96 16.12
CA ILE A 510 1.19 -15.00 16.21
C ILE A 510 1.85 -14.11 15.14
N ILE A 511 1.36 -14.19 13.90
CA ILE A 511 1.85 -13.33 12.80
C ILE A 511 1.49 -11.87 13.05
N THR A 512 0.29 -11.60 13.59
CA THR A 512 -0.19 -10.25 13.92
C THR A 512 0.73 -9.56 14.93
N ILE A 513 1.06 -10.24 16.03
CA ILE A 513 1.96 -9.71 17.07
C ILE A 513 3.32 -9.35 16.46
N CYS A 514 3.91 -10.27 15.67
CA CYS A 514 5.18 -10.02 15.01
C CYS A 514 5.11 -8.83 14.04
N ARG A 515 4.01 -8.69 13.29
CA ARG A 515 3.78 -7.57 12.37
C ARG A 515 3.69 -6.24 13.11
N ILE A 516 2.94 -6.18 14.20
CA ILE A 516 2.77 -4.97 15.00
C ILE A 516 4.12 -4.51 15.57
N ILE A 517 4.92 -5.44 16.12
CA ILE A 517 6.27 -5.10 16.62
C ILE A 517 7.12 -4.52 15.50
N ARG A 518 7.06 -5.10 14.29
CA ARG A 518 7.80 -4.58 13.13
C ARG A 518 7.38 -3.16 12.75
N CYS A 519 6.07 -2.89 12.73
CA CYS A 519 5.54 -1.54 12.48
C CYS A 519 5.98 -0.54 13.56
N ILE A 520 6.01 -0.96 14.83
CA ILE A 520 6.51 -0.12 15.94
C ILE A 520 8.00 0.17 15.77
N LEU A 521 8.82 -0.82 15.40
CA LEU A 521 10.25 -0.62 15.15
C LEU A 521 10.51 0.33 13.97
N GLU A 522 9.70 0.24 12.90
CA GLU A 522 9.74 1.17 11.76
C GLU A 522 9.35 2.60 12.19
N TYR A 523 8.32 2.74 13.03
CA TYR A 523 7.90 4.03 13.57
C TYR A 523 8.96 4.67 14.50
N ILE A 524 9.53 3.88 15.41
CA ILE A 524 10.58 4.33 16.33
C ILE A 524 11.80 4.80 15.54
N ASP A 525 12.23 4.03 14.54
CA ASP A 525 13.35 4.42 13.68
C ASP A 525 13.09 5.75 12.97
N HIS A 526 11.89 5.96 12.45
CA HIS A 526 11.53 7.23 11.83
C HIS A 526 11.58 8.41 12.81
N LYS A 527 11.15 8.21 14.07
CA LYS A 527 11.21 9.26 15.10
C LYS A 527 12.64 9.53 15.57
N LEU A 528 13.46 8.50 15.68
CA LEU A 528 14.84 8.59 16.15
C LEU A 528 15.81 9.10 15.07
N LYS A 529 15.41 9.18 13.79
CA LYS A 529 16.17 9.91 12.76
C LYS A 529 16.45 11.37 13.11
N LYS A 530 15.69 11.97 14.05
CA LYS A 530 15.95 13.32 14.57
C LYS A 530 17.10 13.39 15.57
N PHE A 531 17.46 12.27 16.19
CA PHE A 531 18.49 12.17 17.21
C PHE A 531 19.55 11.17 16.71
N ASP A 532 20.44 11.65 15.84
CA ASP A 532 21.33 10.77 15.09
C ASP A 532 22.44 10.18 15.99
N ASN A 533 22.31 8.89 16.32
CA ASN A 533 23.29 8.14 17.11
C ASN A 533 23.57 6.78 16.44
N GLU A 534 24.85 6.52 16.14
CA GLU A 534 25.29 5.30 15.45
C GLU A 534 24.92 4.01 16.19
N VAL A 535 24.98 3.99 17.52
CA VAL A 535 24.62 2.83 18.34
C VAL A 535 23.12 2.53 18.22
N THR A 536 22.30 3.57 18.26
CA THR A 536 20.85 3.44 18.11
C THR A 536 20.49 2.90 16.72
N ARG A 537 21.19 3.38 15.67
CA ARG A 537 21.04 2.89 14.30
C ARG A 537 21.42 1.42 14.16
N ALA A 538 22.52 0.99 14.79
CA ALA A 538 22.96 -0.40 14.80
C ALA A 538 21.93 -1.32 15.49
N ILE A 539 21.44 -0.94 16.68
CA ILE A 539 20.42 -1.71 17.42
C ILE A 539 19.13 -1.83 16.61
N LEU A 540 18.62 -0.73 16.06
CA LEU A 540 17.40 -0.74 15.25
C LEU A 540 17.56 -1.58 13.98
N CYS A 541 18.72 -1.54 13.34
CA CYS A 541 19.04 -2.40 12.20
C CYS A 541 18.95 -3.89 12.58
N CYS A 542 19.60 -4.28 13.68
CA CYS A 542 19.59 -5.65 14.20
C CYS A 542 18.16 -6.11 14.56
N CYS A 543 17.39 -5.29 15.29
CA CYS A 543 16.02 -5.61 15.66
C CYS A 543 15.10 -5.75 14.44
N LYS A 544 15.17 -4.82 13.48
CA LYS A 544 14.39 -4.89 12.23
C LYS A 544 14.72 -6.15 11.43
N CYS A 545 16.01 -6.49 11.31
CA CYS A 545 16.46 -7.71 10.65
C CYS A 545 15.91 -8.96 11.36
N PHE A 546 16.04 -9.03 12.69
CA PHE A 546 15.53 -10.15 13.49
C PHE A 546 14.02 -10.34 13.32
N PHE A 547 13.22 -9.28 13.49
CA PHE A 547 11.77 -9.38 13.35
C PHE A 547 11.32 -9.63 11.91
N TRP A 548 12.07 -9.17 10.90
CA TRP A 548 11.83 -9.55 9.51
C TRP A 548 12.08 -11.04 9.28
N CYS A 549 13.19 -11.58 9.80
CA CYS A 549 13.50 -13.01 9.75
C CYS A 549 12.46 -13.85 10.50
N LEU A 550 12.06 -13.41 11.70
CA LEU A 550 11.04 -14.06 12.51
C LEU A 550 9.69 -14.08 11.81
N GLU A 551 9.26 -12.97 11.20
CA GLU A 551 8.02 -12.89 10.44
C GLU A 551 8.01 -13.89 9.27
N LYS A 552 9.13 -14.00 8.53
CA LYS A 552 9.29 -14.96 7.44
C LYS A 552 9.24 -16.41 7.94
N PHE A 553 9.95 -16.70 9.03
CA PHE A 553 9.94 -18.03 9.65
C PHE A 553 8.56 -18.42 10.17
N LEU A 554 7.85 -17.51 10.85
CA LEU A 554 6.50 -17.76 11.38
C LEU A 554 5.49 -17.99 10.26
N LYS A 555 5.56 -17.22 9.17
CA LYS A 555 4.72 -17.47 7.98
C LYS A 555 4.98 -18.86 7.38
N PHE A 556 6.25 -19.25 7.25
CA PHE A 556 6.63 -20.59 6.79
C PHE A 556 6.09 -21.68 7.73
N LEU A 557 6.27 -21.52 9.05
CA LEU A 557 5.82 -22.48 10.04
C LEU A 557 4.29 -22.62 10.03
N ASN A 558 3.56 -21.50 10.04
CA ASN A 558 2.10 -21.48 10.03
C ASN A 558 1.51 -22.19 8.81
N ARG A 559 2.00 -21.85 7.61
CA ARG A 559 1.53 -22.45 6.36
C ARG A 559 1.66 -23.97 6.38
N ASN A 560 2.81 -24.48 6.83
CA ASN A 560 3.05 -25.92 6.95
C ASN A 560 2.27 -26.58 8.10
N ALA A 561 2.06 -25.86 9.22
CA ALA A 561 1.23 -26.32 10.32
C ALA A 561 -0.23 -26.50 9.88
N TYR A 562 -0.78 -25.57 9.09
CA TYR A 562 -2.13 -25.68 8.55
C TYR A 562 -2.29 -26.88 7.63
N ILE A 563 -1.28 -27.22 6.82
CA ILE A 563 -1.31 -28.44 6.02
C ILE A 563 -1.40 -29.68 6.92
N MET A 564 -0.59 -29.78 7.97
CA MET A 564 -0.66 -30.91 8.91
C MET A 564 -1.97 -30.95 9.71
N CYS A 565 -2.54 -29.80 10.08
CA CYS A 565 -3.88 -29.71 10.67
C CYS A 565 -4.95 -30.22 9.70
N ALA A 566 -4.86 -29.84 8.42
CA ALA A 566 -5.79 -30.27 7.39
C ALA A 566 -5.76 -31.80 7.21
N ILE A 567 -4.57 -32.42 7.30
CA ILE A 567 -4.39 -33.87 7.19
C ILE A 567 -4.88 -34.60 8.46
N HIS A 568 -4.41 -34.19 9.64
CA HIS A 568 -4.61 -34.96 10.88
C HIS A 568 -5.73 -34.45 11.81
N GLY A 569 -6.29 -33.28 11.56
CA GLY A 569 -7.30 -32.69 12.45
C GLY A 569 -6.79 -32.34 13.85
N LYS A 570 -5.47 -32.19 14.02
CA LYS A 570 -4.83 -31.83 15.29
C LYS A 570 -4.79 -30.31 15.49
N ASN A 571 -4.58 -29.88 16.74
CA ASN A 571 -4.35 -28.48 17.09
C ASN A 571 -3.09 -27.88 16.44
N PHE A 572 -2.97 -26.55 16.49
CA PHE A 572 -1.89 -25.83 15.82
C PHE A 572 -0.50 -26.28 16.28
N CYS A 573 -0.22 -26.27 17.58
CA CYS A 573 1.12 -26.52 18.10
C CYS A 573 1.62 -27.95 17.80
N SER A 574 0.74 -28.96 17.93
CA SER A 574 1.11 -30.33 17.58
C SER A 574 1.40 -30.46 16.09
N SER A 575 0.60 -29.81 15.25
CA SER A 575 0.74 -29.87 13.79
C SER A 575 1.97 -29.10 13.32
N ALA A 576 2.28 -27.95 13.92
CA ALA A 576 3.49 -27.18 13.67
C ALA A 576 4.75 -27.98 14.00
N ARG A 577 4.77 -28.68 15.14
CA ARG A 577 5.88 -29.57 15.51
C ARG A 577 6.04 -30.72 14.53
N ASP A 578 4.95 -31.39 14.16
CA ASP A 578 4.98 -32.52 13.21
C ASP A 578 5.46 -32.05 11.82
N ALA A 579 4.96 -30.90 11.34
CA ALA A 579 5.37 -30.29 10.08
C ALA A 579 6.86 -29.93 10.07
N PHE A 580 7.31 -29.20 11.10
CA PHE A 580 8.71 -28.76 11.21
C PHE A 580 9.68 -29.94 11.23
N ASN A 581 9.38 -30.98 12.01
CA ASN A 581 10.21 -32.19 12.07
C ASN A 581 10.25 -32.95 10.73
N LEU A 582 9.15 -33.02 9.99
CA LEU A 582 9.12 -33.65 8.67
C LEU A 582 9.96 -32.87 7.64
N LEU A 583 9.83 -31.55 7.65
CA LEU A 583 10.54 -30.65 6.74
C LEU A 583 12.04 -30.61 7.04
N MET A 584 12.44 -30.54 8.31
CA MET A 584 13.86 -30.45 8.68
C MET A 584 14.64 -31.72 8.29
N ARG A 585 14.02 -32.90 8.40
CA ARG A 585 14.58 -34.17 7.92
C ARG A 585 14.78 -34.20 6.40
N ASN A 586 14.06 -33.35 5.66
CA ASN A 586 14.09 -33.27 4.21
C ASN A 586 14.51 -31.88 3.69
N PHE A 587 15.27 -31.10 4.49
CA PHE A 587 15.55 -29.68 4.27
C PHE A 587 15.97 -29.31 2.84
N LEU A 588 16.90 -30.07 2.23
CA LEU A 588 17.34 -29.83 0.85
C LEU A 588 16.23 -29.98 -0.19
N ARG A 589 15.29 -30.92 0.01
CA ARG A 589 14.10 -31.07 -0.85
C ARG A 589 13.18 -29.87 -0.71
N VAL A 590 13.00 -29.39 0.52
CA VAL A 590 12.16 -28.21 0.81
C VAL A 590 12.72 -26.99 0.09
N ILE A 591 14.01 -26.67 0.27
CA ILE A 591 14.64 -25.51 -0.40
C ILE A 591 14.56 -25.64 -1.91
N THR A 592 14.87 -26.81 -2.45
CA THR A 592 14.86 -26.99 -3.91
C THR A 592 13.46 -26.77 -4.48
N LEU A 593 12.43 -27.29 -3.82
CA LEU A 593 11.05 -27.08 -4.24
C LEU A 593 10.65 -25.60 -4.17
N ASP A 594 10.90 -24.95 -3.03
CA ASP A 594 10.59 -23.54 -2.78
C ASP A 594 11.22 -22.66 -3.88
N LYS A 595 12.53 -22.78 -4.10
CA LYS A 595 13.24 -21.99 -5.13
C LYS A 595 12.78 -22.26 -6.55
N VAL A 596 12.51 -23.52 -6.89
CA VAL A 596 12.03 -23.89 -8.23
C VAL A 596 10.63 -23.33 -8.48
N THR A 597 9.72 -23.48 -7.52
CA THR A 597 8.33 -23.02 -7.63
C THR A 597 8.24 -21.49 -7.66
N ASP A 598 8.95 -20.80 -6.77
CA ASP A 598 9.01 -19.34 -6.74
C ASP A 598 9.50 -18.76 -8.06
N PHE A 599 10.61 -19.28 -8.59
CA PHE A 599 11.17 -18.84 -9.86
C PHE A 599 10.20 -19.06 -11.02
N LEU A 600 9.61 -20.25 -11.11
CA LEU A 600 8.64 -20.58 -12.16
C LEU A 600 7.42 -19.67 -12.13
N PHE A 601 6.85 -19.45 -10.94
CA PHE A 601 5.65 -18.62 -10.80
C PHE A 601 5.97 -17.14 -10.98
N PHE A 602 7.14 -16.67 -10.57
CA PHE A 602 7.60 -15.33 -10.87
C PHE A 602 7.70 -15.10 -12.38
N MET A 603 8.39 -15.99 -13.10
CA MET A 603 8.54 -15.91 -14.55
C MET A 603 7.18 -15.91 -15.26
N ALA A 604 6.28 -16.81 -14.85
CA ALA A 604 4.94 -16.90 -15.41
C ALA A 604 4.14 -15.60 -15.24
N LYS A 605 4.17 -14.99 -14.05
CA LYS A 605 3.47 -13.71 -13.77
C LYS A 605 4.03 -12.58 -14.62
N VAL A 606 5.36 -12.50 -14.76
CA VAL A 606 6.03 -11.48 -15.59
C VAL A 606 5.66 -11.66 -17.06
N LEU A 607 5.68 -12.90 -17.58
CA LEU A 607 5.31 -13.19 -18.97
C LEU A 607 3.85 -12.83 -19.27
N ILE A 608 2.93 -13.15 -18.36
CA ILE A 608 1.51 -12.79 -18.51
C ILE A 608 1.37 -11.26 -18.47
N ALA A 609 1.95 -10.59 -17.47
CA ALA A 609 1.82 -9.14 -17.31
C ALA A 609 2.43 -8.38 -18.50
N ALA A 610 3.62 -8.76 -18.94
CA ALA A 610 4.29 -8.17 -20.09
C ALA A 610 3.53 -8.45 -21.40
N GLY A 611 3.08 -9.69 -21.61
CA GLY A 611 2.31 -10.07 -22.79
C GLY A 611 1.00 -9.28 -22.90
N MET A 612 0.29 -9.11 -21.78
CA MET A 612 -0.96 -8.34 -21.74
C MET A 612 -0.73 -6.83 -21.89
N GLY A 613 0.35 -6.29 -21.33
CA GLY A 613 0.75 -4.90 -21.56
C GLY A 613 1.08 -4.63 -23.03
N VAL A 614 1.87 -5.51 -23.67
CA VAL A 614 2.21 -5.41 -25.10
C VAL A 614 0.95 -5.54 -25.96
N ALA A 615 0.08 -6.51 -25.70
CA ALA A 615 -1.18 -6.69 -26.43
C ALA A 615 -2.07 -5.44 -26.33
N THR A 616 -2.18 -4.84 -25.14
CA THR A 616 -2.96 -3.62 -24.91
C THR A 616 -2.35 -2.43 -25.65
N HIS A 617 -1.01 -2.29 -25.64
CA HIS A 617 -0.32 -1.23 -26.39
C HIS A 617 -0.61 -1.29 -27.88
N TYR A 618 -0.52 -2.48 -28.48
CA TYR A 618 -0.82 -2.68 -29.89
C TYR A 618 -2.31 -2.45 -30.20
N PHE A 619 -3.22 -2.86 -29.30
CA PHE A 619 -4.65 -2.62 -29.48
C PHE A 619 -4.98 -1.12 -29.48
N LEU A 620 -4.45 -0.35 -28.51
CA LEU A 620 -4.69 1.09 -28.39
C LEU A 620 -4.12 1.88 -29.58
N LYS A 621 -3.02 1.41 -30.18
CA LYS A 621 -2.44 2.00 -31.41
C LYS A 621 -3.09 1.49 -32.69
N SER A 622 -3.97 0.49 -32.61
CA SER A 622 -4.59 -0.07 -33.81
C SER A 622 -5.67 0.87 -34.36
N PRO A 623 -5.95 0.84 -35.68
CA PRO A 623 -7.01 1.65 -36.28
C PRO A 623 -8.42 1.36 -35.75
N HIS A 624 -8.58 0.27 -34.99
CA HIS A 624 -9.85 -0.14 -34.40
C HIS A 624 -10.15 0.59 -33.07
N SER A 625 -9.13 1.22 -32.47
CA SER A 625 -9.29 2.04 -31.27
C SER A 625 -9.57 3.47 -31.67
N THR A 626 -10.76 3.99 -31.35
CA THR A 626 -11.15 5.40 -31.56
C THR A 626 -10.80 6.30 -30.37
N LEU A 627 -10.00 5.79 -29.42
CA LEU A 627 -9.63 6.51 -28.20
C LEU A 627 -8.46 7.46 -28.50
N ASP A 628 -8.67 8.76 -28.28
CA ASP A 628 -7.63 9.78 -28.32
C ASP A 628 -7.13 10.04 -26.90
N LEU A 629 -5.96 9.49 -26.56
CA LEU A 629 -5.41 9.52 -25.21
C LEU A 629 -4.16 10.40 -25.18
N ASN A 630 -4.04 11.23 -24.14
CA ASN A 630 -2.86 12.06 -23.93
C ASN A 630 -1.61 11.19 -23.68
N TYR A 631 -1.78 10.14 -22.86
CA TYR A 631 -0.72 9.23 -22.44
C TYR A 631 -1.13 7.76 -22.60
N THR A 632 -0.95 7.21 -23.81
CA THR A 632 -1.27 5.80 -24.11
C THR A 632 -0.58 4.77 -23.20
N PHE A 633 0.54 5.13 -22.55
CA PHE A 633 1.24 4.23 -21.63
C PHE A 633 0.49 4.04 -20.30
N VAL A 634 -0.36 4.98 -19.88
CA VAL A 634 -1.11 4.92 -18.61
C VAL A 634 -1.99 3.67 -18.54
N PRO A 635 -2.95 3.44 -19.46
CA PRO A 635 -3.75 2.21 -19.46
C PRO A 635 -2.91 0.94 -19.64
N VAL A 636 -1.80 1.01 -20.38
CA VAL A 636 -0.88 -0.13 -20.55
C VAL A 636 -0.23 -0.53 -19.23
N ILE A 637 0.25 0.45 -18.44
CA ILE A 637 0.82 0.20 -17.11
C ILE A 637 -0.25 -0.34 -16.18
N ILE A 638 -1.46 0.24 -16.18
CA ILE A 638 -2.58 -0.23 -15.36
C ILE A 638 -2.92 -1.69 -15.69
N VAL A 639 -3.02 -2.04 -16.98
CA VAL A 639 -3.27 -3.42 -17.41
C VAL A 639 -2.11 -4.34 -17.04
N ALA A 640 -0.85 -3.93 -17.21
CA ALA A 640 0.30 -4.75 -16.84
C ALA A 640 0.34 -5.04 -15.33
N VAL A 641 0.16 -4.00 -14.50
CA VAL A 641 0.12 -4.13 -13.03
C VAL A 641 -1.09 -4.97 -12.60
N GLY A 642 -2.28 -4.66 -13.12
CA GLY A 642 -3.49 -5.43 -12.84
C GLY A 642 -3.36 -6.89 -13.27
N SER A 643 -2.71 -7.15 -14.40
CA SER A 643 -2.44 -8.50 -14.89
C SER A 643 -1.48 -9.28 -14.00
N TYR A 644 -0.43 -8.62 -13.49
CA TYR A 644 0.48 -9.21 -12.51
C TYR A 644 -0.24 -9.57 -11.21
N LEU A 645 -1.14 -8.69 -10.74
CA LEU A 645 -1.96 -8.95 -9.55
C LEU A 645 -2.88 -10.15 -9.79
N ILE A 646 -3.67 -10.16 -10.87
CA ILE A 646 -4.56 -11.28 -11.23
C ILE A 646 -3.77 -12.59 -11.31
N ALA A 647 -2.66 -12.61 -12.04
CA ALA A 647 -1.81 -13.80 -12.14
C ALA A 647 -1.33 -14.25 -10.75
N SER A 648 -0.93 -13.31 -9.88
CA SER A 648 -0.51 -13.62 -8.50
C SER A 648 -1.58 -14.31 -7.68
N ILE A 649 -2.85 -13.95 -7.86
CA ILE A 649 -3.99 -14.60 -7.21
C ILE A 649 -4.08 -16.06 -7.65
N PHE A 650 -4.08 -16.33 -8.95
CA PHE A 650 -4.19 -17.68 -9.48
C PHE A 650 -2.99 -18.56 -9.11
N PHE A 651 -1.76 -18.02 -9.21
CA PHE A 651 -0.55 -18.74 -8.82
C PHE A 651 -0.46 -19.00 -7.32
N SER A 652 -1.16 -18.22 -6.46
CA SER A 652 -1.20 -18.50 -5.03
C SER A 652 -1.89 -19.83 -4.70
N VAL A 653 -2.98 -20.17 -5.41
CA VAL A 653 -3.65 -21.47 -5.29
C VAL A 653 -2.72 -22.59 -5.71
N TYR A 654 -2.05 -22.38 -6.84
CA TYR A 654 -1.15 -23.38 -7.39
C TYR A 654 0.05 -23.62 -6.46
N SER A 655 0.61 -22.56 -5.87
CA SER A 655 1.64 -22.66 -4.83
C SER A 655 1.16 -23.45 -3.61
N MET A 656 -0.07 -23.19 -3.13
CA MET A 656 -0.66 -23.98 -2.03
C MET A 656 -0.84 -25.45 -2.39
N ALA A 657 -1.20 -25.74 -3.66
CA ALA A 657 -1.29 -27.11 -4.14
C ALA A 657 0.07 -27.82 -4.08
N VAL A 658 1.12 -27.21 -4.64
CA VAL A 658 2.46 -27.80 -4.67
C VAL A 658 2.99 -28.08 -3.27
N ASP A 659 2.84 -27.13 -2.33
CA ASP A 659 3.31 -27.34 -0.95
C ASP A 659 2.53 -28.43 -0.22
N THR A 660 1.21 -28.47 -0.41
CA THR A 660 0.36 -29.50 0.19
C THR A 660 0.73 -30.88 -0.33
N LEU A 661 0.85 -31.02 -1.65
CA LEU A 661 1.24 -32.28 -2.29
C LEU A 661 2.64 -32.69 -1.87
N PHE A 662 3.57 -31.74 -1.71
CA PHE A 662 4.92 -32.03 -1.25
C PHE A 662 4.94 -32.56 0.18
N LEU A 663 4.19 -31.95 1.11
CA LEU A 663 4.13 -32.43 2.48
C LEU A 663 3.46 -33.80 2.56
N CYS A 664 2.36 -34.01 1.81
CA CYS A 664 1.73 -35.32 1.68
C CYS A 664 2.69 -36.36 1.09
N PHE A 665 3.48 -35.96 0.09
CA PHE A 665 4.51 -36.80 -0.52
C PHE A 665 5.60 -37.21 0.48
N LEU A 666 6.12 -36.28 1.27
CA LEU A 666 7.11 -36.60 2.31
C LEU A 666 6.53 -37.59 3.32
N GLU A 667 5.30 -37.37 3.76
CA GLU A 667 4.63 -38.26 4.70
C GLU A 667 4.33 -39.65 4.09
N ASP A 668 3.86 -39.71 2.86
CA ASP A 668 3.63 -40.95 2.09
C ASP A 668 4.92 -41.75 1.97
N THR A 669 6.06 -41.10 1.73
CA THR A 669 7.35 -41.79 1.66
C THR A 669 7.85 -42.36 3.00
N GLU A 670 7.41 -41.81 4.14
CA GLU A 670 7.76 -42.31 5.48
C GLU A 670 6.78 -43.37 5.99
N ARG A 671 5.52 -43.33 5.56
CA ARG A 671 4.46 -44.22 6.06
C ARG A 671 4.28 -45.49 5.24
N ASN A 672 4.41 -45.38 3.92
CA ASN A 672 4.10 -46.45 3.00
C ASN A 672 5.39 -47.10 2.49
N ASP A 673 5.34 -48.42 2.30
CA ASP A 673 6.46 -49.23 1.81
C ASP A 673 6.20 -49.78 0.40
N GLY A 674 4.95 -49.75 -0.07
CA GLY A 674 4.53 -50.27 -1.36
C GLY A 674 3.85 -51.64 -1.29
N SER A 675 3.72 -52.22 -0.10
CA SER A 675 2.96 -53.46 0.13
C SER A 675 1.47 -53.29 -0.19
N PRO A 676 0.71 -54.38 -0.40
CA PRO A 676 -0.74 -54.33 -0.55
C PRO A 676 -1.45 -53.70 0.65
N GLU A 677 -0.90 -53.83 1.86
CA GLU A 677 -1.44 -53.17 3.06
C GLU A 677 -1.10 -51.68 3.13
N LYS A 678 0.06 -51.26 2.59
CA LYS A 678 0.56 -49.87 2.64
C LYS A 678 1.07 -49.39 1.28
N PRO A 679 0.17 -49.22 0.29
CA PRO A 679 0.55 -48.74 -1.02
C PRO A 679 0.92 -47.26 -0.99
N TYR A 680 1.87 -46.85 -1.83
CA TYR A 680 2.14 -45.45 -2.11
C TYR A 680 0.96 -44.80 -2.84
N PHE A 681 0.63 -43.56 -2.45
CA PHE A 681 -0.42 -42.75 -3.07
C PHE A 681 0.14 -41.75 -4.11
N MET A 682 1.46 -41.51 -4.07
CA MET A 682 2.16 -40.66 -5.04
C MET A 682 2.02 -41.18 -6.49
N SER A 683 2.18 -40.29 -7.47
CA SER A 683 2.04 -40.64 -8.88
C SER A 683 3.10 -41.64 -9.37
N MET A 684 2.80 -42.36 -10.46
CA MET A 684 3.74 -43.28 -11.09
C MET A 684 5.05 -42.61 -11.52
N GLU A 685 4.98 -41.34 -11.96
CA GLU A 685 6.17 -40.55 -12.31
C GLU A 685 7.07 -40.35 -11.08
N LEU A 686 6.50 -39.98 -9.93
CA LEU A 686 7.23 -39.81 -8.67
C LEU A 686 7.82 -41.14 -8.16
N MET A 687 7.04 -42.23 -8.22
CA MET A 687 7.52 -43.58 -7.87
C MET A 687 8.72 -43.97 -8.73
N ARG A 688 8.65 -43.76 -10.05
CA ARG A 688 9.75 -44.04 -11.00
C ARG A 688 11.00 -43.22 -10.68
N ILE A 689 10.85 -41.92 -10.38
CA ILE A 689 11.97 -41.04 -10.03
C ILE A 689 12.69 -41.51 -8.74
N LEU A 690 11.94 -42.10 -7.80
CA LEU A 690 12.48 -42.59 -6.53
C LEU A 690 12.92 -44.06 -6.55
N GLY A 691 12.65 -44.80 -7.63
CA GLY A 691 12.88 -46.24 -7.68
C GLY A 691 11.96 -47.04 -6.76
N LYS A 692 10.76 -46.52 -6.47
CA LYS A 692 9.72 -47.17 -5.67
C LYS A 692 8.63 -47.77 -6.57
N LYS A 693 7.91 -48.78 -6.10
CA LYS A 693 6.76 -49.38 -6.79
C LYS A 693 5.75 -49.93 -5.77
N ASN A 694 4.47 -49.94 -6.15
CA ASN A 694 3.45 -50.69 -5.41
C ASN A 694 3.44 -52.15 -5.88
N GLU A 695 3.34 -53.08 -4.93
CA GLU A 695 3.15 -54.49 -5.20
C GLU A 695 1.71 -54.73 -5.66
N VAL A 696 1.55 -55.42 -6.78
CA VAL A 696 0.23 -55.79 -7.29
C VAL A 696 -0.19 -57.08 -6.57
N PRO A 697 -1.38 -57.15 -5.94
CA PRO A 697 -1.84 -58.36 -5.28
C PRO A 697 -1.87 -59.53 -6.25
N ARG A 698 -1.24 -60.67 -5.89
CA ARG A 698 -1.14 -61.89 -6.73
C ARG A 698 -2.48 -62.55 -7.10
N HIS A 699 -3.62 -62.08 -6.57
CA HIS A 699 -4.92 -62.76 -6.69
C HIS A 699 -5.80 -62.38 -7.91
N ARG A 700 -5.25 -61.73 -8.95
CA ARG A 700 -6.01 -61.43 -10.19
C ARG A 700 -5.70 -62.32 -11.41
N TYR A 701 -5.02 -63.45 -11.21
CA TYR A 701 -4.69 -64.41 -12.28
C TYR A 701 -5.12 -65.87 -11.96
N ARG A 702 -6.31 -66.06 -11.38
CA ARG A 702 -6.99 -67.36 -11.42
C ARG A 702 -8.43 -67.19 -11.81
#